data_AF-A0A2N6BVV8-F1
#
_entry.id   AF-A0A2N6BVV8-F1
#
_cell.length_a   1.000
_cell.length_b   1.000
_cell.length_c   1.000
_cell.angle_alpha   90.00
_cell.angle_beta   90.00
_cell.angle_gamma   90.00
#
_symmetry.space_group_name_H-M   'P 1'
#
loop_
_entity.id
_entity.type
_entity.pdbx_description
1 polymer ?
#
loop_
_entity_poly.entity_id
_entity_poly.type
_entity_poly.pdbx_seq_one_letter_code
_entity_poly.pdbx_strand_id
1 'polypeptide(L)'
;MTDTLPLLLIIRTIPQQGEKILSNRWLPFIDYLRNALQAQGEEAKISSDEILVFRFQQGLQAFNVLLSALADSKKEHDWQSSSGPCPLQIIVDIVPPGSTETADLLPDDSIWANLHHEVIYLAPALEKKWPVLANQSSHLPEHTIQPDGSGLSRIIFTDHDIGKRSKLLAFRALPVVGKGKECFYCGMTSHHVSQCPSKLLSMATWGLAEVGYQTFNELNATYKKVFPANKSIIAALEEGIEAVDIRKNQDLRTFISFFDISAVYQPRFLWNFAFSGYSQWDSLYISDRIKIDNRNLHLGLDCLRVGQHEQALEILEKENRRKDGDRFAAHIGLAFCSLELNRQSDMLRNLKEARNLAHQTKEIIYCNLLLSRYYQLYKDFWSAKEAVNNAMKADYDCLDVQYRRVQLAVREGLSNREFKQLRSLIVGQKEIFIKALLDPQLLPIQGLTEEILSHQYSVVAVDARKNLANAKQEVGALEVWLEEDDRRQADNKASLAQLEKQLERHSYFDLLDVSERSSGLFFNCHRLRKDFSERQNSEFKSIGRKLDGFRNFWKGYPYKSFFKKFQAALLATIKKNQKAALLLKKQTSKSTLQALALAKEIRAEFEEINREYSRLIWMRTALNGLKLFAKRLLITEFSILILLAVMLPLVSAGLVDQPSLAWLAELAADKTFQRNALIISTVFISPFISLAWTMLDLQNQ
;
A
#
# COMPACT_ATOMS: atom_id res chain seq x y z
N MET A 1 -28.14 8.18 3.56
CA MET A 1 -28.75 8.07 4.91
C MET A 1 -29.24 6.65 5.03
N THR A 2 -28.55 5.81 5.81
CA THR A 2 -28.97 4.44 6.09
C THR A 2 -30.10 4.51 7.11
N ASP A 3 -31.32 4.12 6.73
CA ASP A 3 -32.45 4.01 7.65
C ASP A 3 -32.09 3.02 8.76
N THR A 4 -31.75 3.53 9.94
CA THR A 4 -31.54 2.72 11.14
C THR A 4 -32.91 2.24 11.60
N LEU A 5 -33.15 0.93 11.57
CA LEU A 5 -34.36 0.30 12.11
C LEU A 5 -34.19 0.11 13.62
N PRO A 6 -34.87 0.90 14.47
CA PRO A 6 -34.83 0.69 15.92
C PRO A 6 -35.54 -0.60 16.29
N LEU A 7 -34.95 -1.36 17.22
CA LEU A 7 -35.54 -2.60 17.74
C LEU A 7 -36.00 -2.43 19.18
N LEU A 8 -37.03 -3.21 19.51
CA LEU A 8 -37.57 -3.41 20.84
C LEU A 8 -37.20 -4.82 21.29
N LEU A 9 -36.52 -4.92 22.43
CA LEU A 9 -36.17 -6.17 23.09
C LEU A 9 -37.07 -6.33 24.32
N ILE A 10 -37.81 -7.43 24.39
CA ILE A 10 -38.74 -7.75 25.47
C ILE A 10 -38.29 -9.08 26.09
N ILE A 11 -38.02 -9.07 27.39
CA ILE A 11 -37.58 -10.25 28.14
C ILE A 11 -38.54 -10.47 29.29
N ARG A 12 -39.29 -11.58 29.28
CA ARG A 12 -40.07 -12.01 30.43
C ARG A 12 -39.21 -12.92 31.30
N THR A 13 -39.05 -12.54 32.57
CA THR A 13 -38.36 -13.36 33.57
C THR A 13 -39.39 -14.29 34.22
N ILE A 14 -38.98 -15.48 34.65
CA ILE A 14 -39.86 -16.42 35.37
C ILE A 14 -39.29 -16.63 36.78
N PRO A 15 -39.59 -15.74 37.75
CA PRO A 15 -38.94 -15.73 39.05
C PRO A 15 -39.04 -17.05 39.81
N GLN A 16 -40.21 -17.69 39.80
CA GLN A 16 -40.43 -18.96 40.51
C GLN A 16 -39.48 -20.08 40.05
N GLN A 17 -39.12 -20.12 38.77
CA GLN A 17 -38.18 -21.11 38.23
C GLN A 17 -36.73 -20.67 38.42
N GLY A 18 -36.44 -19.38 38.24
CA GLY A 18 -35.12 -18.81 38.44
C GLY A 18 -34.63 -18.92 39.89
N GLU A 19 -35.49 -18.61 40.85
CA GLU A 19 -35.23 -18.76 42.29
C GLU A 19 -35.06 -20.23 42.69
N LYS A 20 -35.77 -21.16 42.03
CA LYS A 20 -35.56 -22.59 42.28
C LYS A 20 -34.16 -23.06 41.86
N ILE A 21 -33.58 -22.45 40.82
CA ILE A 21 -32.25 -22.82 40.29
C ILE A 21 -31.12 -22.06 40.99
N LEU A 22 -31.25 -20.74 41.12
CA LEU A 22 -30.21 -19.85 41.64
C LEU A 22 -30.44 -19.38 43.08
N SER A 23 -31.60 -19.71 43.68
CA SER A 23 -31.97 -19.25 45.03
C SER A 23 -31.87 -17.73 45.15
N ASN A 24 -31.20 -17.22 46.18
CA ASN A 24 -30.99 -15.80 46.41
C ASN A 24 -30.12 -15.09 45.35
N ARG A 25 -29.50 -15.82 44.41
CA ARG A 25 -28.69 -15.25 43.32
C ARG A 25 -29.52 -14.88 42.09
N TRP A 26 -30.82 -15.21 42.06
CA TRP A 26 -31.68 -14.93 40.91
C TRP A 26 -31.87 -13.42 40.66
N LEU A 27 -32.24 -12.64 41.67
CA LEU A 27 -32.40 -11.19 41.52
C LEU A 27 -31.08 -10.51 41.10
N PRO A 28 -29.92 -10.79 41.74
CA PRO A 28 -28.62 -10.29 41.25
C PRO A 28 -28.29 -10.67 39.80
N PHE A 29 -28.74 -11.84 39.33
CA PHE A 29 -28.53 -12.28 37.94
C PHE A 29 -29.33 -11.43 36.96
N ILE A 30 -30.59 -11.12 37.32
CA ILE A 30 -31.48 -10.24 36.53
C ILE A 30 -30.99 -8.80 36.57
N ASP A 31 -30.53 -8.30 37.72
CA ASP A 31 -29.97 -6.95 37.84
C ASP A 31 -28.71 -6.77 36.99
N TYR A 32 -27.83 -7.77 36.93
CA TYR A 32 -26.67 -7.75 36.05
C TYR A 32 -27.09 -7.65 34.58
N LEU A 33 -28.06 -8.48 34.16
CA LEU A 33 -28.59 -8.46 32.80
C LEU A 33 -29.24 -7.12 32.46
N ARG A 34 -30.06 -6.56 33.37
CA ARG A 34 -30.72 -5.24 33.23
C ARG A 34 -29.69 -4.13 33.06
N ASN A 35 -28.66 -4.09 33.91
CA ASN A 35 -27.60 -3.08 33.86
C ASN A 35 -26.79 -3.15 32.56
N ALA A 36 -26.46 -4.36 32.10
CA ALA A 36 -25.71 -4.56 30.85
C ALA A 36 -26.52 -4.12 29.62
N LEU A 37 -27.83 -4.38 29.62
CA LEU A 37 -28.75 -3.92 28.57
C LEU A 37 -28.91 -2.39 28.59
N GLN A 38 -29.06 -1.78 29.77
CA GLN A 38 -29.21 -0.34 29.95
C GLN A 38 -27.95 0.46 29.52
N ALA A 39 -26.76 -0.15 29.58
CA ALA A 39 -25.53 0.50 29.14
C ALA A 39 -25.53 0.88 27.65
N GLN A 40 -26.35 0.20 26.83
CA GLN A 40 -26.40 0.39 25.37
C GLN A 40 -27.82 0.51 24.79
N GLY A 41 -28.85 0.29 25.60
CA GLY A 41 -30.25 0.41 25.25
C GLY A 41 -31.00 1.31 26.24
N GLU A 42 -32.13 1.85 25.80
CA GLU A 42 -33.01 2.69 26.63
C GLU A 42 -34.09 1.81 27.26
N GLU A 43 -34.08 1.69 28.59
CA GLU A 43 -35.10 0.94 29.34
C GLU A 43 -36.45 1.67 29.30
N ALA A 44 -37.51 0.97 28.93
CA ALA A 44 -38.85 1.53 28.90
C ALA A 44 -39.45 1.60 30.31
N LYS A 45 -40.30 2.60 30.54
CA LYS A 45 -40.98 2.82 31.84
C LYS A 45 -41.87 1.67 32.30
N ILE A 46 -42.30 0.80 31.39
CA ILE A 46 -43.12 -0.38 31.69
C ILE A 46 -42.30 -1.56 32.22
N SER A 47 -40.96 -1.45 32.22
CA SER A 47 -40.09 -2.50 32.72
C SER A 47 -40.31 -2.75 34.22
N SER A 48 -40.37 -4.01 34.59
CA SER A 48 -40.50 -4.53 35.95
C SER A 48 -39.53 -5.71 36.13
N ASP A 49 -39.47 -6.30 37.32
CA ASP A 49 -38.64 -7.48 37.55
C ASP A 49 -39.13 -8.72 36.78
N GLU A 50 -40.41 -8.75 36.39
CA GLU A 50 -41.02 -9.83 35.61
C GLU A 50 -40.94 -9.61 34.10
N ILE A 51 -40.89 -8.35 33.64
CA ILE A 51 -40.82 -8.01 32.21
C ILE A 51 -39.84 -6.86 32.01
N LEU A 52 -38.76 -7.10 31.29
CA LEU A 52 -37.77 -6.09 30.91
C LEU A 52 -38.00 -5.66 29.47
N VAL A 53 -38.06 -4.35 29.22
CA VAL A 53 -38.29 -3.80 27.88
C VAL A 53 -37.23 -2.76 27.55
N PHE A 54 -36.48 -2.98 26.49
CA PHE A 54 -35.39 -2.11 26.05
C PHE A 54 -35.53 -1.70 24.60
N ARG A 55 -35.23 -0.43 24.31
CA ARG A 55 -35.17 0.12 22.95
C ARG A 55 -33.73 0.32 22.51
N PHE A 56 -33.39 -0.20 21.34
CA PHE A 56 -32.09 -0.03 20.71
C PHE A 56 -32.23 0.77 19.42
N GLN A 57 -31.46 1.86 19.30
CA GLN A 57 -31.49 2.72 18.10
C GLN A 57 -30.78 2.06 16.90
N GLN A 58 -29.84 1.16 17.17
CA GLN A 58 -29.14 0.37 16.15
C GLN A 58 -29.65 -1.06 16.20
N GLY A 59 -30.27 -1.53 15.12
CA GLY A 59 -31.08 -2.74 15.21
C GLY A 59 -30.32 -3.99 15.66
N LEU A 60 -29.15 -4.27 15.10
CA LEU A 60 -28.39 -5.48 15.46
C LEU A 60 -27.63 -5.39 16.79
N GLN A 61 -27.60 -4.22 17.41
CA GLN A 61 -26.96 -4.03 18.71
C GLN A 61 -27.71 -4.78 19.82
N ALA A 62 -29.04 -4.84 19.74
CA ALA A 62 -29.89 -5.52 20.73
C ALA A 62 -29.47 -6.99 20.94
N PHE A 63 -29.24 -7.72 19.83
CA PHE A 63 -28.84 -9.13 19.87
C PHE A 63 -27.46 -9.32 20.49
N ASN A 64 -26.48 -8.51 20.08
CA ASN A 64 -25.11 -8.63 20.59
C ASN A 64 -25.03 -8.34 22.09
N VAL A 65 -25.73 -7.29 22.56
CA VAL A 65 -25.74 -6.93 23.97
C VAL A 65 -26.48 -7.99 24.78
N LEU A 66 -27.64 -8.45 24.33
CA LEU A 66 -28.39 -9.53 24.99
C LEU A 66 -27.55 -10.80 25.15
N LEU A 67 -26.94 -11.28 24.06
CA LEU A 67 -26.23 -12.56 24.04
C LEU A 67 -24.96 -12.50 24.90
N SER A 68 -24.22 -11.38 24.83
CA SER A 68 -23.05 -11.17 25.69
C SER A 68 -23.42 -11.00 27.16
N ALA A 69 -24.44 -10.19 27.48
CA ALA A 69 -24.90 -9.98 28.84
C ALA A 69 -25.41 -11.27 29.49
N LEU A 70 -26.13 -12.10 28.73
CA LEU A 70 -26.61 -13.38 29.21
C LEU A 70 -25.46 -14.36 29.48
N ALA A 71 -24.47 -14.42 28.59
CA ALA A 71 -23.29 -15.26 28.76
C ALA A 71 -22.43 -14.83 29.96
N ASP A 72 -22.22 -13.52 30.12
CA ASP A 72 -21.46 -12.96 31.24
C ASP A 72 -22.20 -13.14 32.57
N SER A 73 -23.51 -12.91 32.61
CA SER A 73 -24.33 -13.11 33.82
C SER A 73 -24.35 -14.59 34.25
N LYS A 74 -24.45 -15.51 33.28
CA LYS A 74 -24.34 -16.95 33.56
C LYS A 74 -23.00 -17.32 34.18
N LYS A 75 -21.92 -16.71 33.71
CA LYS A 75 -20.57 -16.96 34.20
C LYS A 75 -20.35 -16.37 35.60
N GLU A 76 -20.78 -15.15 35.83
CA GLU A 76 -20.63 -14.44 37.11
C GLU A 76 -21.42 -15.13 38.23
N HIS A 77 -22.56 -15.75 37.91
CA HIS A 77 -23.47 -16.34 38.90
C HIS A 77 -23.45 -17.87 38.88
N ASP A 78 -22.39 -18.47 38.31
CA ASP A 78 -22.11 -19.92 38.25
C ASP A 78 -23.26 -20.78 37.70
N TRP A 79 -23.91 -20.34 36.61
CA TRP A 79 -24.96 -21.11 35.96
C TRP A 79 -24.42 -22.45 35.45
N GLN A 80 -24.94 -23.56 35.99
CA GLN A 80 -24.54 -24.90 35.60
C GLN A 80 -25.26 -25.32 34.32
N SER A 81 -24.54 -25.87 33.34
CA SER A 81 -25.15 -26.38 32.10
C SER A 81 -26.16 -27.50 32.34
N SER A 82 -26.04 -28.23 33.46
CA SER A 82 -27.00 -29.26 33.90
C SER A 82 -28.35 -28.68 34.34
N SER A 83 -28.43 -27.38 34.62
CA SER A 83 -29.67 -26.70 35.04
C SER A 83 -30.61 -26.39 33.87
N GLY A 84 -30.21 -26.69 32.63
CA GLY A 84 -30.99 -26.39 31.44
C GLY A 84 -30.97 -24.90 31.05
N PRO A 85 -31.86 -24.48 30.14
CA PRO A 85 -31.93 -23.10 29.67
C PRO A 85 -32.36 -22.15 30.79
N CYS A 86 -31.85 -20.91 30.75
CA CYS A 86 -32.26 -19.86 31.67
C CYS A 86 -33.76 -19.56 31.52
N PRO A 87 -34.52 -19.45 32.62
CA PRO A 87 -35.97 -19.26 32.61
C PRO A 87 -36.32 -17.80 32.25
N LEU A 88 -35.99 -17.44 31.01
CA LEU A 88 -36.21 -16.18 30.34
C LEU A 88 -36.93 -16.47 29.03
N GLN A 89 -37.96 -15.71 28.70
CA GLN A 89 -38.62 -15.76 27.39
C GLN A 89 -38.33 -14.46 26.66
N ILE A 90 -37.87 -14.53 25.41
CA ILE A 90 -37.27 -13.38 24.73
C ILE A 90 -37.97 -13.14 23.39
N ILE A 91 -38.52 -11.94 23.22
CA ILE A 91 -39.12 -11.47 21.96
C ILE A 91 -38.38 -10.21 21.50
N VAL A 92 -38.11 -10.14 20.20
CA VAL A 92 -37.55 -8.96 19.54
C VAL A 92 -38.49 -8.49 18.44
N ASP A 93 -38.78 -7.19 18.43
CA ASP A 93 -39.65 -6.56 17.42
C ASP A 93 -39.04 -5.25 16.90
N ILE A 94 -39.64 -4.70 15.86
CA ILE A 94 -39.33 -3.37 15.30
C ILE A 94 -40.20 -2.33 16.00
N VAL A 95 -39.60 -1.20 16.38
CA VAL A 95 -40.38 -0.06 16.86
C VAL A 95 -41.09 0.61 15.67
N PRO A 96 -42.44 0.68 15.64
CA PRO A 96 -43.16 1.32 14.56
C PRO A 96 -42.80 2.82 14.43
N PRO A 97 -42.72 3.38 13.21
CA PRO A 97 -42.51 4.81 13.04
C PRO A 97 -43.69 5.60 13.61
N GLY A 98 -43.44 6.45 14.61
CA GLY A 98 -44.43 7.31 15.26
C GLY A 98 -45.02 6.79 16.57
N SER A 99 -44.67 5.59 17.03
CA SER A 99 -45.12 5.07 18.33
C SER A 99 -44.33 5.71 19.48
N THR A 100 -45.01 6.45 20.35
CA THR A 100 -44.45 7.03 21.58
C THR A 100 -44.64 6.13 22.81
N GLU A 101 -45.60 5.20 22.77
CA GLU A 101 -45.96 4.33 23.89
C GLU A 101 -45.49 2.88 23.63
N THR A 102 -44.78 2.31 24.61
CA THR A 102 -44.23 0.95 24.57
C THR A 102 -45.20 -0.11 25.08
N ALA A 103 -46.30 0.31 25.73
CA ALA A 103 -47.31 -0.58 26.27
C ALA A 103 -48.11 -1.32 25.18
N ASP A 104 -48.40 -0.65 24.07
CA ASP A 104 -49.14 -1.23 22.92
C ASP A 104 -48.30 -2.24 22.11
N LEU A 105 -47.00 -2.35 22.41
CA LEU A 105 -46.05 -3.24 21.73
C LEU A 105 -45.79 -4.52 22.53
N LEU A 106 -46.41 -4.69 23.70
CA LEU A 106 -46.29 -5.91 24.49
C LEU A 106 -47.13 -7.04 23.86
N PRO A 107 -46.55 -8.23 23.65
CA PRO A 107 -47.28 -9.41 23.22
C PRO A 107 -48.35 -9.84 24.23
N ASP A 108 -49.48 -10.33 23.73
CA ASP A 108 -50.57 -10.89 24.54
C ASP A 108 -50.07 -12.01 25.48
N ASP A 109 -50.69 -12.12 26.67
CA ASP A 109 -50.35 -13.13 27.67
C ASP A 109 -50.40 -14.57 27.16
N SER A 110 -51.24 -14.84 26.16
CA SER A 110 -51.38 -16.14 25.50
C SER A 110 -50.15 -16.57 24.70
N ILE A 111 -49.35 -15.60 24.21
CA ILE A 111 -48.15 -15.86 23.42
C ILE A 111 -47.04 -16.41 24.32
N TRP A 112 -46.85 -15.81 25.49
CA TRP A 112 -45.81 -16.19 26.46
C TRP A 112 -45.94 -17.63 26.96
N ALA A 113 -47.16 -18.14 27.12
CA ALA A 113 -47.40 -19.49 27.63
C ALA A 113 -46.76 -20.60 26.76
N ASN A 114 -46.52 -20.31 25.48
CA ASN A 114 -46.00 -21.29 24.51
C ASN A 114 -44.51 -21.11 24.19
N LEU A 115 -43.83 -20.14 24.78
CA LEU A 115 -42.43 -19.85 24.44
C LEU A 115 -41.45 -20.70 25.26
N HIS A 116 -40.45 -21.23 24.56
CA HIS A 116 -39.34 -21.92 25.20
C HIS A 116 -38.40 -20.94 25.91
N HIS A 117 -37.83 -21.41 27.01
CA HIS A 117 -36.84 -20.67 27.78
C HIS A 117 -35.54 -20.49 26.99
N GLU A 118 -34.94 -19.30 27.11
CA GLU A 118 -33.68 -18.92 26.49
C GLU A 118 -33.65 -19.01 24.96
N VAL A 119 -34.82 -19.01 24.32
CA VAL A 119 -34.96 -18.94 22.87
C VAL A 119 -35.35 -17.52 22.48
N ILE A 120 -34.69 -16.99 21.45
CA ILE A 120 -34.99 -15.67 20.91
C ILE A 120 -36.03 -15.80 19.81
N TYR A 121 -37.14 -15.09 19.98
CA TYR A 121 -38.24 -15.05 19.03
C TYR A 121 -38.30 -13.71 18.32
N LEU A 122 -38.51 -13.75 17.00
CA LEU A 122 -38.71 -12.58 16.15
C LEU A 122 -40.21 -12.39 15.92
N ALA A 123 -40.68 -11.17 16.15
CA ALA A 123 -42.02 -10.77 15.78
C ALA A 123 -42.20 -10.68 14.24
N PRO A 124 -43.43 -10.79 13.71
CA PRO A 124 -43.68 -10.86 12.27
C PRO A 124 -43.16 -9.64 11.48
N ALA A 125 -43.18 -8.46 12.10
CA ALA A 125 -42.69 -7.24 11.47
C ALA A 125 -41.16 -7.26 11.32
N LEU A 126 -40.45 -7.76 12.33
CA LEU A 126 -39.01 -7.93 12.31
C LEU A 126 -38.58 -9.03 11.33
N GLU A 127 -39.25 -10.18 11.35
CA GLU A 127 -38.94 -11.29 10.44
C GLU A 127 -38.93 -10.86 8.97
N LYS A 128 -39.96 -10.11 8.54
CA LYS A 128 -40.07 -9.62 7.15
C LYS A 128 -38.91 -8.69 6.74
N LYS A 129 -38.34 -7.94 7.68
CA LYS A 129 -37.20 -7.04 7.43
C LYS A 129 -35.85 -7.63 7.80
N TRP A 130 -35.83 -8.86 8.32
CA TRP A 130 -34.62 -9.52 8.78
C TRP A 130 -33.55 -9.67 7.69
N PRO A 131 -33.84 -10.08 6.44
CA PRO A 131 -32.81 -10.22 5.40
C PRO A 131 -32.09 -8.90 5.08
N VAL A 132 -32.80 -7.77 5.20
CA VAL A 132 -32.22 -6.44 4.98
C VAL A 132 -31.31 -6.05 6.15
N LEU A 133 -31.74 -6.32 7.38
CA LEU A 133 -30.95 -6.08 8.59
C LEU A 133 -29.69 -6.95 8.63
N ALA A 134 -29.82 -8.25 8.36
CA ALA A 134 -28.72 -9.20 8.42
C ALA A 134 -27.62 -8.90 7.39
N ASN A 135 -28.00 -8.48 6.17
CA ASN A 135 -27.03 -8.14 5.11
C ASN A 135 -26.25 -6.84 5.35
N GLN A 136 -26.69 -5.99 6.30
CA GLN A 136 -26.00 -4.74 6.63
C GLN A 136 -24.84 -4.91 7.62
N SER A 137 -24.65 -6.11 8.18
CA SER A 137 -23.62 -6.38 9.20
C SER A 137 -22.89 -7.69 8.97
N SER A 138 -21.57 -7.62 8.85
CA SER A 138 -20.67 -8.79 8.81
C SER A 138 -20.41 -9.42 10.20
N HIS A 139 -21.18 -9.04 11.23
CA HIS A 139 -20.93 -9.41 12.63
C HIS A 139 -22.01 -10.31 13.26
N LEU A 140 -23.07 -10.69 12.54
CA LEU A 140 -24.01 -11.69 13.04
C LEU A 140 -23.42 -13.10 12.87
N PRO A 141 -23.50 -13.96 13.89
CA PRO A 141 -23.18 -15.38 13.73
C PRO A 141 -24.09 -16.01 12.67
N GLU A 142 -23.64 -17.12 12.08
CA GLU A 142 -24.51 -17.93 11.23
C GLU A 142 -25.77 -18.33 11.99
N HIS A 143 -26.91 -18.20 11.33
CA HIS A 143 -28.21 -18.44 11.96
C HIS A 143 -29.23 -18.92 10.93
N THR A 144 -30.22 -19.63 11.44
CA THR A 144 -31.41 -20.06 10.70
C THR A 144 -32.65 -19.51 11.39
N ILE A 145 -33.63 -19.11 10.60
CA ILE A 145 -34.94 -18.69 11.10
C ILE A 145 -35.91 -19.82 10.80
N GLN A 146 -36.67 -20.23 11.81
CA GLN A 146 -37.67 -21.28 11.68
C GLN A 146 -39.01 -20.78 12.24
N PRO A 147 -40.15 -21.07 11.59
CA PRO A 147 -41.46 -20.73 12.14
C PRO A 147 -41.76 -21.63 13.34
N ASP A 148 -42.29 -21.06 14.43
CA ASP A 148 -42.59 -21.80 15.68
C ASP A 148 -44.09 -22.13 15.84
N GLY A 149 -44.92 -21.79 14.85
CA GLY A 149 -46.37 -22.07 14.85
C GLY A 149 -47.22 -21.15 15.75
N SER A 150 -46.59 -20.38 16.63
CA SER A 150 -47.19 -19.39 17.55
C SER A 150 -47.42 -18.01 16.90
N GLY A 151 -47.19 -17.87 15.60
CA GLY A 151 -47.15 -16.59 14.91
C GLY A 151 -45.83 -15.83 15.08
N LEU A 152 -44.85 -16.42 15.79
CA LEU A 152 -43.47 -15.94 15.90
C LEU A 152 -42.50 -16.87 15.17
N SER A 153 -41.31 -16.36 14.89
CA SER A 153 -40.23 -17.10 14.26
C SER A 153 -39.03 -17.17 15.18
N ARG A 154 -38.53 -18.39 15.45
CA ARG A 154 -37.34 -18.60 16.28
C ARG A 154 -36.08 -18.36 15.47
N ILE A 155 -35.13 -17.64 16.05
CA ILE A 155 -33.78 -17.52 15.50
C ILE A 155 -32.85 -18.51 16.20
N ILE A 156 -32.28 -19.42 15.42
CA ILE A 156 -31.33 -20.43 15.90
C ILE A 156 -29.97 -20.08 15.31
N PHE A 157 -29.08 -19.64 16.17
CA PHE A 157 -27.69 -19.43 15.81
C PHE A 157 -26.95 -20.79 15.82
N THR A 158 -26.20 -21.08 14.76
CA THR A 158 -25.55 -22.40 14.54
C THR A 158 -24.29 -22.61 15.38
N ASP A 159 -23.76 -21.56 16.00
CA ASP A 159 -22.55 -21.60 16.80
C ASP A 159 -22.86 -21.36 18.28
N HIS A 160 -22.51 -22.27 19.19
CA HIS A 160 -22.67 -22.08 20.64
C HIS A 160 -21.80 -20.95 21.23
N ASP A 161 -21.05 -20.22 20.40
CA ASP A 161 -20.15 -19.13 20.76
C ASP A 161 -20.71 -17.73 20.45
N ILE A 162 -22.05 -17.57 20.38
CA ILE A 162 -22.70 -16.27 20.24
C ILE A 162 -22.46 -15.43 21.51
N GLY A 163 -21.44 -14.58 21.48
CA GLY A 163 -21.06 -13.73 22.61
C GLY A 163 -19.55 -13.63 22.80
N LYS A 164 -18.78 -14.58 22.26
CA LYS A 164 -17.33 -14.38 22.12
C LYS A 164 -17.09 -13.48 20.91
N ARG A 165 -16.97 -12.16 21.10
CA ARG A 165 -16.17 -11.35 20.18
C ARG A 165 -14.86 -12.12 19.97
N SER A 166 -14.59 -12.66 18.78
CA SER A 166 -13.36 -13.41 18.57
C SER A 166 -12.21 -12.45 18.83
N LYS A 167 -11.55 -12.61 19.98
CA LYS A 167 -10.43 -11.76 20.35
C LYS A 167 -9.34 -11.99 19.32
N LEU A 168 -8.88 -10.96 18.64
CA LEU A 168 -7.77 -11.07 17.69
C LEU A 168 -6.54 -11.66 18.39
N LEU A 169 -6.32 -11.28 19.66
CA LEU A 169 -5.34 -11.93 20.53
C LEU A 169 -5.97 -12.31 21.88
N ALA A 170 -6.42 -13.57 21.99
CA ALA A 170 -7.04 -14.11 23.19
C ALA A 170 -6.08 -14.17 24.39
N PHE A 171 -4.78 -14.36 24.12
CA PHE A 171 -3.75 -14.63 25.13
C PHE A 171 -2.89 -13.41 25.51
N ARG A 172 -3.35 -12.18 25.21
CA ARG A 172 -2.62 -10.93 25.51
C ARG A 172 -2.22 -10.79 26.99
N ALA A 173 -2.99 -11.37 27.91
CA ALA A 173 -2.73 -11.28 29.34
C ALA A 173 -1.57 -12.15 29.84
N LEU A 174 -1.15 -13.20 29.11
CA LEU A 174 -0.15 -14.17 29.59
C LEU A 174 1.15 -13.54 30.13
N PRO A 175 1.75 -12.50 29.52
CA PRO A 175 2.97 -11.89 30.03
C PRO A 175 2.85 -11.27 31.43
N VAL A 176 1.62 -10.95 31.88
CA VAL A 176 1.34 -10.25 33.15
C VAL A 176 0.66 -11.13 34.23
N VAL A 177 0.55 -12.46 34.01
CA VAL A 177 -0.07 -13.40 34.98
C VAL A 177 0.88 -13.85 36.11
N GLY A 178 2.13 -13.37 36.11
CA GLY A 178 3.11 -13.65 37.18
C GLY A 178 2.78 -13.00 38.54
N LYS A 179 3.41 -13.52 39.60
CA LYS A 179 3.22 -13.06 41.00
C LYS A 179 4.10 -11.88 41.38
N GLY A 180 5.08 -11.52 40.54
CA GLY A 180 6.02 -10.44 40.80
C GLY A 180 5.46 -9.05 40.52
N LYS A 181 6.22 -8.01 40.86
CA LYS A 181 5.92 -6.64 40.43
C LYS A 181 6.13 -6.49 38.93
N GLU A 182 5.39 -5.57 38.32
CA GLU A 182 5.53 -5.22 36.90
C GLU A 182 6.98 -4.78 36.62
N CYS A 183 7.67 -5.47 35.72
CA CYS A 183 9.05 -5.15 35.35
C CYS A 183 9.13 -3.78 34.67
N PHE A 184 10.09 -2.95 35.10
CA PHE A 184 10.30 -1.62 34.52
C PHE A 184 10.57 -1.68 33.01
N TYR A 185 11.43 -2.63 32.60
CA TYR A 185 11.94 -2.78 31.24
C TYR A 185 10.92 -3.32 30.24
N CYS A 186 10.13 -4.32 30.63
CA CYS A 186 9.26 -5.04 29.69
C CYS A 186 7.79 -5.16 30.12
N GLY A 187 7.47 -4.85 31.37
CA GLY A 187 6.11 -4.98 31.90
C GLY A 187 5.69 -6.40 32.30
N MET A 188 6.52 -7.44 32.10
CA MET A 188 6.19 -8.79 32.60
C MET A 188 6.25 -8.84 34.13
N THR A 189 5.50 -9.75 34.72
CA THR A 189 5.46 -9.99 36.18
C THR A 189 6.12 -11.32 36.59
N SER A 190 6.82 -11.96 35.66
CA SER A 190 7.43 -13.30 35.85
C SER A 190 8.89 -13.29 36.30
N HIS A 191 9.57 -12.14 36.28
CA HIS A 191 11.00 -12.02 36.63
C HIS A 191 11.28 -10.72 37.39
N HIS A 192 12.43 -10.69 38.07
CA HIS A 192 12.98 -9.46 38.65
C HIS A 192 13.65 -8.59 37.57
N VAL A 193 13.64 -7.26 37.73
CA VAL A 193 14.16 -6.32 36.70
C VAL A 193 15.60 -6.63 36.30
N SER A 194 16.45 -7.01 37.25
CA SER A 194 17.86 -7.39 37.01
C SER A 194 18.04 -8.65 36.13
N GLN A 195 17.02 -9.49 36.05
CA GLN A 195 16.98 -10.75 35.29
C GLN A 195 16.10 -10.62 34.03
N CYS A 196 15.82 -9.40 33.58
CA CYS A 196 14.95 -9.19 32.43
C CYS A 196 15.59 -9.75 31.15
N PRO A 197 14.91 -10.63 30.38
CA PRO A 197 15.46 -11.19 29.14
C PRO A 197 15.79 -10.12 28.08
N SER A 198 15.14 -8.95 28.13
CA SER A 198 15.44 -7.85 27.20
C SER A 198 16.87 -7.32 27.30
N LYS A 199 17.60 -7.62 28.39
CA LYS A 199 19.01 -7.26 28.55
C LYS A 199 19.92 -8.01 27.57
N LEU A 200 19.48 -9.16 27.07
CA LEU A 200 20.22 -9.97 26.11
C LEU A 200 20.00 -9.51 24.66
N LEU A 201 19.03 -8.61 24.44
CA LEU A 201 18.64 -8.13 23.12
C LEU A 201 19.46 -6.90 22.70
N SER A 202 19.56 -6.69 21.38
CA SER A 202 20.10 -5.47 20.80
C SER A 202 19.04 -4.75 19.96
N MET A 203 19.37 -3.56 19.43
CA MET A 203 18.48 -2.89 18.46
C MET A 203 18.49 -3.56 17.08
N ALA A 204 19.50 -4.39 16.76
CA ALA A 204 19.52 -5.18 15.52
C ALA A 204 18.52 -6.35 15.55
N THR A 205 18.11 -6.77 16.75
CA THR A 205 17.14 -7.86 16.97
C THR A 205 15.74 -7.28 17.18
N TRP A 206 15.17 -6.70 16.12
CA TRP A 206 13.84 -6.07 16.12
C TRP A 206 12.79 -7.02 15.54
N GLY A 207 11.92 -7.57 16.40
CA GLY A 207 10.89 -8.53 16.03
C GLY A 207 9.55 -7.89 15.63
N LEU A 208 9.26 -6.66 16.04
CA LEU A 208 7.94 -6.02 15.82
C LEU A 208 7.63 -5.83 14.32
N ALA A 209 8.66 -5.57 13.50
CA ALA A 209 8.53 -5.47 12.05
C ALA A 209 8.23 -6.83 11.37
N GLU A 210 8.62 -7.93 12.00
CA GLU A 210 8.51 -9.28 11.43
C GLU A 210 7.24 -10.01 11.89
N VAL A 211 6.73 -9.71 13.10
CA VAL A 211 5.55 -10.40 13.68
C VAL A 211 4.25 -10.02 13.00
N GLY A 212 4.18 -8.85 12.37
CA GLY A 212 3.01 -8.42 11.59
C GLY A 212 2.70 -9.30 10.37
N TYR A 213 3.66 -10.14 9.97
CA TYR A 213 3.50 -11.16 8.92
C TYR A 213 2.95 -12.50 9.43
N GLN A 214 2.66 -12.64 10.73
CA GLN A 214 1.93 -13.79 11.26
C GLN A 214 0.42 -13.52 11.25
N THR A 215 -0.37 -14.56 10.98
CA THR A 215 -1.83 -14.49 11.18
C THR A 215 -2.16 -14.39 12.67
N PHE A 216 -3.34 -13.89 12.99
CA PHE A 216 -3.80 -13.82 14.38
C PHE A 216 -3.89 -15.22 15.04
N ASN A 217 -4.22 -16.26 14.27
CA ASN A 217 -4.28 -17.63 14.79
C ASN A 217 -2.89 -18.18 15.14
N GLU A 218 -1.92 -17.99 14.25
CA GLU A 218 -0.51 -18.33 14.47
C GLU A 218 0.07 -17.59 15.68
N LEU A 219 -0.22 -16.29 15.78
CA LEU A 219 0.23 -15.46 16.88
C LEU A 219 -0.39 -15.91 18.22
N ASN A 220 -1.69 -16.22 18.25
CA ASN A 220 -2.37 -16.77 19.43
C ASN A 220 -1.75 -18.11 19.88
N ALA A 221 -1.54 -19.03 18.94
CA ALA A 221 -0.93 -20.34 19.22
C ALA A 221 0.48 -20.17 19.81
N THR A 222 1.27 -19.27 19.23
CA THR A 222 2.63 -18.98 19.68
C THR A 222 2.64 -18.32 21.06
N TYR A 223 1.77 -17.33 21.31
CA TYR A 223 1.63 -16.69 22.62
C TYR A 223 1.31 -17.70 23.72
N LYS A 224 0.34 -18.59 23.45
CA LYS A 224 -0.08 -19.65 24.39
C LYS A 224 1.06 -20.62 24.72
N LYS A 225 1.93 -20.89 23.76
CA LYS A 225 3.09 -21.78 23.91
C LYS A 225 4.24 -21.11 24.66
N VAL A 226 4.63 -19.92 24.22
CA VAL A 226 5.89 -19.28 24.57
C VAL A 226 5.90 -18.65 25.97
N PHE A 227 4.85 -17.91 26.34
CA PHE A 227 4.86 -17.15 27.60
C PHE A 227 4.77 -18.02 28.87
N PRO A 228 4.03 -19.14 28.88
CA PRO A 228 4.06 -20.07 30.02
C PRO A 228 5.38 -20.86 30.16
N ALA A 229 6.09 -21.12 29.05
CA ALA A 229 7.24 -22.03 29.00
C ALA A 229 8.44 -21.41 28.23
N ASN A 230 8.91 -20.26 28.67
CA ASN A 230 9.92 -19.45 27.96
C ASN A 230 11.39 -19.82 28.24
N LYS A 231 11.68 -20.83 29.06
CA LYS A 231 13.06 -21.16 29.50
C LYS A 231 14.00 -21.49 28.34
N SER A 232 13.55 -22.28 27.37
CA SER A 232 14.35 -22.64 26.19
C SER A 232 14.66 -21.44 25.30
N ILE A 233 13.72 -20.50 25.21
CA ILE A 233 13.90 -19.27 24.42
C ILE A 233 14.89 -18.35 25.13
N ILE A 234 14.81 -18.23 26.45
CA ILE A 234 15.79 -17.45 27.24
C ILE A 234 17.19 -18.03 27.08
N ALA A 235 17.36 -19.36 27.14
CA ALA A 235 18.65 -20.00 26.89
C ALA A 235 19.22 -19.67 25.50
N ALA A 236 18.37 -19.69 24.46
CA ALA A 236 18.79 -19.28 23.12
C ALA A 236 19.21 -17.79 23.05
N LEU A 237 18.57 -16.90 23.83
CA LEU A 237 19.00 -15.50 23.93
C LEU A 237 20.36 -15.34 24.61
N GLU A 238 20.67 -16.19 25.60
CA GLU A 238 21.95 -16.18 26.31
C GLU A 238 23.12 -16.64 25.41
N GLU A 239 22.87 -17.57 24.50
CA GLU A 239 23.82 -18.02 23.47
C GLU A 239 24.12 -16.94 22.42
N GLY A 240 23.23 -15.94 22.29
CA GLY A 240 23.30 -14.88 21.30
C GLY A 240 22.49 -15.22 20.05
N ILE A 241 21.77 -14.21 19.55
CA ILE A 241 20.88 -14.35 18.40
C ILE A 241 21.18 -13.30 17.32
N GLU A 242 21.04 -13.69 16.06
CA GLU A 242 21.11 -12.80 14.92
C GLU A 242 19.72 -12.46 14.36
N ALA A 243 19.65 -11.40 13.53
CA ALA A 243 18.39 -11.00 12.89
C ALA A 243 17.77 -12.10 12.01
N VAL A 244 18.61 -13.00 11.45
CA VAL A 244 18.16 -14.14 10.63
C VAL A 244 17.40 -15.17 11.46
N ASP A 245 17.75 -15.35 12.74
CA ASP A 245 17.10 -16.31 13.63
C ASP A 245 15.66 -15.91 13.94
N ILE A 246 15.41 -14.60 14.08
CA ILE A 246 14.07 -14.01 14.25
C ILE A 246 13.18 -14.31 13.03
N ARG A 247 13.75 -14.29 11.83
CA ARG A 247 13.00 -14.61 10.60
C ARG A 247 12.68 -16.09 10.49
N LYS A 248 13.55 -16.98 10.96
CA LYS A 248 13.36 -18.44 10.85
C LYS A 248 12.51 -19.03 11.98
N ASN A 249 12.59 -18.45 13.18
CA ASN A 249 11.95 -19.01 14.37
C ASN A 249 10.76 -18.15 14.82
N GLN A 250 9.56 -18.67 14.63
CA GLN A 250 8.30 -18.01 14.99
C GLN A 250 8.17 -17.77 16.50
N ASP A 251 8.58 -18.72 17.34
CA ASP A 251 8.52 -18.60 18.79
C ASP A 251 9.41 -17.45 19.27
N LEU A 252 10.65 -17.43 18.78
CA LEU A 252 11.63 -16.39 19.08
C LEU A 252 11.14 -15.02 18.60
N ARG A 253 10.61 -14.94 17.38
CA ARG A 253 10.03 -13.72 16.81
C ARG A 253 8.96 -13.15 17.72
N THR A 254 7.94 -13.94 18.04
CA THR A 254 6.81 -13.53 18.87
C THR A 254 7.27 -13.11 20.27
N PHE A 255 8.22 -13.84 20.86
CA PHE A 255 8.78 -13.50 22.17
C PHE A 255 9.51 -12.15 22.16
N ILE A 256 10.35 -11.91 21.15
CA ILE A 256 11.13 -10.67 21.01
C ILE A 256 10.22 -9.47 20.75
N SER A 257 9.22 -9.61 19.87
CA SER A 257 8.29 -8.53 19.54
C SER A 257 7.56 -7.97 20.75
N PHE A 258 7.33 -8.79 21.78
CA PHE A 258 6.76 -8.31 23.04
C PHE A 258 7.69 -7.33 23.77
N PHE A 259 9.00 -7.59 23.77
CA PHE A 259 9.97 -6.66 24.35
C PHE A 259 10.09 -5.36 23.52
N ASP A 260 9.84 -5.41 22.23
CA ASP A 260 9.90 -4.22 21.37
C ASP A 260 8.82 -3.17 21.68
N ILE A 261 7.67 -3.57 22.23
CA ILE A 261 6.60 -2.67 22.71
C ILE A 261 7.15 -1.62 23.68
N SER A 262 8.12 -2.02 24.49
CA SER A 262 8.68 -1.23 25.59
C SER A 262 10.18 -0.95 25.42
N ALA A 263 10.69 -1.06 24.19
CA ALA A 263 12.12 -0.94 23.88
C ALA A 263 12.76 0.31 24.47
N VAL A 264 12.08 1.47 24.42
CA VAL A 264 12.56 2.74 24.98
C VAL A 264 13.02 2.61 26.43
N TYR A 265 12.36 1.78 27.23
CA TYR A 265 12.68 1.63 28.66
C TYR A 265 13.90 0.74 28.93
N GLN A 266 14.45 0.08 27.91
CA GLN A 266 15.41 -1.01 28.07
C GLN A 266 16.86 -0.55 27.86
N PRO A 267 17.86 -1.24 28.45
CA PRO A 267 19.27 -0.91 28.27
C PRO A 267 19.73 -0.91 26.80
N ARG A 268 19.15 -1.76 25.95
CA ARG A 268 19.46 -1.78 24.51
C ARG A 268 19.12 -0.48 23.79
N PHE A 269 18.08 0.23 24.22
CA PHE A 269 17.73 1.52 23.66
C PHE A 269 18.68 2.61 24.15
N LEU A 270 19.04 2.62 25.44
CA LEU A 270 20.07 3.53 25.97
C LEU A 270 21.40 3.36 25.22
N TRP A 271 21.80 2.11 24.96
CA TRP A 271 22.98 1.81 24.19
C TRP A 271 22.93 2.47 22.81
N ASN A 272 21.84 2.26 22.06
CA ASN A 272 21.71 2.86 20.74
C ASN A 272 21.58 4.38 20.80
N PHE A 273 20.86 4.91 21.79
CA PHE A 273 20.72 6.35 22.04
C PHE A 273 22.08 7.04 22.21
N ALA A 274 22.96 6.45 23.02
CA ALA A 274 24.27 7.02 23.35
C ALA A 274 25.28 6.93 22.19
N PHE A 275 25.19 5.88 21.37
CA PHE A 275 26.17 5.62 20.30
C PHE A 275 25.66 5.87 18.87
N SER A 276 24.44 6.41 18.75
CA SER A 276 23.84 6.77 17.47
C SER A 276 24.25 8.17 17.04
N GLY A 277 24.53 8.30 15.74
CA GLY A 277 24.73 9.59 15.08
C GLY A 277 23.45 10.38 14.84
N TYR A 278 22.29 9.76 15.06
CA TYR A 278 21.01 10.37 14.75
C TYR A 278 20.56 11.33 15.87
N SER A 279 20.03 12.48 15.46
CA SER A 279 19.43 13.49 16.34
C SER A 279 17.92 13.37 16.44
N GLN A 280 17.27 12.81 15.43
CA GLN A 280 15.81 12.61 15.36
C GLN A 280 15.38 11.36 16.12
N TRP A 281 14.26 11.43 16.84
CA TRP A 281 13.75 10.35 17.68
C TRP A 281 13.52 9.05 16.92
N ASP A 282 12.81 9.11 15.80
CA ASP A 282 12.43 7.92 15.02
C ASP A 282 13.64 7.18 14.43
N SER A 283 14.74 7.90 14.19
CA SER A 283 15.99 7.32 13.68
C SER A 283 16.79 6.58 14.77
N LEU A 284 16.44 6.74 16.05
CA LEU A 284 17.11 6.04 17.17
C LEU A 284 16.77 4.54 17.24
N TYR A 285 15.85 4.07 16.40
CA TYR A 285 15.56 2.65 16.22
C TYR A 285 16.46 1.97 15.18
N ILE A 286 17.22 2.75 14.39
CA ILE A 286 18.15 2.24 13.38
C ILE A 286 19.47 1.84 14.05
N SER A 287 20.00 0.65 13.73
CA SER A 287 21.18 0.08 14.38
C SER A 287 22.53 0.62 13.87
N ASP A 288 22.56 1.78 13.21
CA ASP A 288 23.78 2.35 12.63
C ASP A 288 24.62 3.04 13.71
N ARG A 289 25.82 2.50 13.93
CA ARG A 289 26.73 2.94 14.98
C ARG A 289 27.73 3.91 14.41
N ILE A 290 27.90 5.05 15.08
CA ILE A 290 29.11 5.86 14.88
C ILE A 290 30.17 5.34 15.85
N LYS A 291 31.41 5.22 15.38
CA LYS A 291 32.56 4.91 16.23
C LYS A 291 32.88 6.14 17.09
N ILE A 292 32.19 6.27 18.22
CA ILE A 292 32.42 7.33 19.20
C ILE A 292 33.45 6.82 20.22
N ASP A 293 34.46 7.64 20.53
CA ASP A 293 35.49 7.33 21.52
C ASP A 293 34.99 7.54 22.96
N ASN A 294 34.06 6.66 23.38
CA ASN A 294 33.53 6.64 24.74
C ASN A 294 33.65 5.25 25.38
N ARG A 295 34.90 4.84 25.61
CA ARG A 295 35.25 3.52 26.14
C ARG A 295 34.65 3.22 27.52
N ASN A 296 34.56 4.22 28.40
CA ASN A 296 34.01 4.03 29.74
C ASN A 296 32.49 3.85 29.69
N LEU A 297 31.76 4.70 28.95
CA LEU A 297 30.32 4.52 28.81
C LEU A 297 29.98 3.16 28.20
N HIS A 298 30.70 2.76 27.15
CA HIS A 298 30.50 1.47 26.50
C HIS A 298 30.72 0.31 27.48
N LEU A 299 31.84 0.32 28.22
CA LEU A 299 32.13 -0.73 29.20
C LEU A 299 31.14 -0.74 30.36
N GLY A 300 30.78 0.44 30.89
CA GLY A 300 29.83 0.55 32.00
C GLY A 300 28.43 0.06 31.65
N LEU A 301 27.95 0.38 30.44
CA LEU A 301 26.66 -0.12 29.94
C LEU A 301 26.71 -1.63 29.65
N ASP A 302 27.85 -2.18 29.23
CA ASP A 302 28.01 -3.62 29.04
C ASP A 302 28.04 -4.37 30.38
N CYS A 303 28.75 -3.83 31.39
CA CYS A 303 28.69 -4.35 32.76
C CYS A 303 27.25 -4.36 33.30
N LEU A 304 26.47 -3.28 33.08
CA LEU A 304 25.04 -3.24 33.44
C LEU A 304 24.26 -4.35 32.72
N ARG A 305 24.49 -4.52 31.40
CA ARG A 305 23.85 -5.54 30.57
C ARG A 305 24.08 -6.96 31.10
N VAL A 306 25.29 -7.29 31.54
CA VAL A 306 25.62 -8.61 32.11
C VAL A 306 25.32 -8.74 33.61
N GLY A 307 24.84 -7.67 34.26
CA GLY A 307 24.49 -7.68 35.69
C GLY A 307 25.68 -7.52 36.64
N GLN A 308 26.81 -7.02 36.17
CA GLN A 308 27.97 -6.64 37.00
C GLN A 308 27.76 -5.22 37.57
N HIS A 309 26.80 -5.07 38.48
CA HIS A 309 26.35 -3.75 38.96
C HIS A 309 27.44 -2.92 39.64
N GLU A 310 28.33 -3.54 40.40
CA GLU A 310 29.40 -2.84 41.12
C GLU A 310 30.39 -2.18 40.14
N GLN A 311 30.85 -2.94 39.14
CA GLN A 311 31.72 -2.43 38.08
C GLN A 311 31.00 -1.39 37.21
N ALA A 312 29.73 -1.63 36.90
CA ALA A 312 28.91 -0.68 36.13
C ALA A 312 28.81 0.67 36.87
N LEU A 313 28.50 0.66 38.17
CA LEU A 313 28.44 1.88 38.99
C LEU A 313 29.77 2.62 38.99
N GLU A 314 30.88 1.94 39.26
CA GLU A 314 32.21 2.56 39.31
C GLU A 314 32.58 3.22 37.97
N ILE A 315 32.37 2.52 36.86
CA ILE A 315 32.76 2.98 35.52
C ILE A 315 31.85 4.12 35.05
N LEU A 316 30.53 4.02 35.29
CA LEU A 316 29.58 5.06 34.90
C LEU A 316 29.75 6.33 35.76
N GLU A 317 30.12 6.21 37.03
CA GLU A 317 30.49 7.37 37.86
C GLU A 317 31.77 8.05 37.35
N LYS A 318 32.78 7.26 36.94
CA LYS A 318 34.00 7.80 36.31
C LYS A 318 33.68 8.55 35.02
N GLU A 319 32.79 8.00 34.20
CA GLU A 319 32.33 8.64 32.97
C GLU A 319 31.59 9.96 33.26
N ASN A 320 30.71 9.97 34.27
CA ASN A 320 30.00 11.18 34.66
C ASN A 320 30.94 12.32 35.15
N ARG A 321 32.03 11.97 35.83
CA ARG A 321 33.02 12.95 36.33
C ARG A 321 33.98 13.44 35.26
N ARG A 322 34.07 12.77 34.11
CA ARG A 322 34.96 13.13 33.01
C ARG A 322 34.52 14.44 32.36
N LYS A 323 35.48 15.24 31.90
CA LYS A 323 35.21 16.53 31.24
C LYS A 323 34.47 16.34 29.91
N ASP A 324 34.97 15.43 29.07
CA ASP A 324 34.41 15.11 27.76
C ASP A 324 33.58 13.81 27.79
N GLY A 325 33.00 13.50 28.96
CA GLY A 325 32.16 12.33 29.13
C GLY A 325 30.69 12.63 28.80
N ASP A 326 29.95 11.62 28.35
CA ASP A 326 28.51 11.74 28.15
C ASP A 326 27.79 11.57 29.50
N ARG A 327 27.66 12.69 30.21
CA ARG A 327 27.05 12.75 31.54
C ARG A 327 25.57 12.38 31.53
N PHE A 328 24.85 12.72 30.45
CA PHE A 328 23.44 12.41 30.33
C PHE A 328 23.24 10.89 30.29
N ALA A 329 23.91 10.21 29.36
CA ALA A 329 23.82 8.76 29.23
C ALA A 329 24.36 8.03 30.47
N ALA A 330 25.43 8.55 31.08
CA ALA A 330 25.97 8.02 32.34
C ALA A 330 24.94 8.07 33.47
N HIS A 331 24.22 9.18 33.66
CA HIS A 331 23.16 9.28 34.67
C HIS A 331 21.98 8.32 34.39
N ILE A 332 21.58 8.12 33.14
CA ILE A 332 20.56 7.11 32.80
C ILE A 332 21.07 5.69 33.12
N GLY A 333 22.33 5.38 32.79
CA GLY A 333 22.95 4.10 33.14
C GLY A 333 23.02 3.88 34.65
N LEU A 334 23.38 4.90 35.43
CA LEU A 334 23.36 4.86 36.89
C LEU A 334 21.94 4.67 37.44
N ALA A 335 20.94 5.31 36.83
CA ALA A 335 19.54 5.10 37.20
C ALA A 335 19.10 3.65 36.98
N PHE A 336 19.53 3.01 35.88
CA PHE A 336 19.30 1.59 35.64
C PHE A 336 20.04 0.68 36.62
N CYS A 337 21.28 1.00 37.00
CA CYS A 337 21.97 0.28 38.08
C CYS A 337 21.19 0.38 39.40
N SER A 338 20.75 1.58 39.78
CA SER A 338 19.94 1.79 40.98
C SER A 338 18.61 1.04 40.94
N LEU A 339 17.94 1.02 39.78
CA LEU A 339 16.72 0.26 39.54
C LEU A 339 16.92 -1.24 39.78
N GLU A 340 17.95 -1.83 39.18
CA GLU A 340 18.24 -3.27 39.30
C GLU A 340 18.65 -3.66 40.74
N LEU A 341 19.23 -2.73 41.49
CA LEU A 341 19.57 -2.88 42.91
C LEU A 341 18.42 -2.51 43.87
N ASN A 342 17.20 -2.26 43.36
CA ASN A 342 16.03 -1.83 44.14
C ASN A 342 16.22 -0.52 44.95
N ARG A 343 17.13 0.35 44.52
CA ARG A 343 17.38 1.68 45.12
C ARG A 343 16.54 2.76 44.42
N GLN A 344 15.27 2.82 44.79
CA GLN A 344 14.26 3.63 44.10
C GLN A 344 14.54 5.14 44.18
N SER A 345 14.96 5.63 45.36
CA SER A 345 15.33 7.03 45.57
C SER A 345 16.53 7.45 44.72
N ASP A 346 17.54 6.58 44.61
CA ASP A 346 18.73 6.82 43.80
C ASP A 346 18.41 6.82 42.31
N MET A 347 17.53 5.92 41.86
CA MET A 347 17.03 5.91 40.49
C MET A 347 16.36 7.24 40.15
N LEU A 348 15.42 7.70 40.97
CA LEU A 348 14.72 8.96 40.74
C LEU A 348 15.66 10.15 40.74
N ARG A 349 16.63 10.18 41.67
CA ARG A 349 17.67 11.22 41.72
C ARG A 349 18.46 11.27 40.42
N ASN A 350 18.98 10.13 39.96
CA ASN A 350 19.73 10.06 38.71
C ASN A 350 18.90 10.47 37.49
N LEU A 351 17.62 10.09 37.41
CA LEU A 351 16.74 10.55 36.33
C LEU A 351 16.47 12.06 36.39
N LYS A 352 16.34 12.65 37.59
CA LYS A 352 16.20 14.11 37.73
C LYS A 352 17.46 14.86 37.32
N GLU A 353 18.65 14.34 37.65
CA GLU A 353 19.91 14.92 37.18
C GLU A 353 20.07 14.80 35.66
N ALA A 354 19.75 13.64 35.07
CA ALA A 354 19.72 13.49 33.61
C ALA A 354 18.76 14.50 32.95
N ARG A 355 17.59 14.73 33.55
CA ARG A 355 16.64 15.74 33.06
C ARG A 355 17.23 17.15 33.09
N ASN A 356 18.01 17.50 34.11
CA ASN A 356 18.66 18.81 34.22
C ASN A 356 19.76 18.99 33.16
N LEU A 357 20.39 17.90 32.74
CA LEU A 357 21.41 17.85 31.69
C LEU A 357 20.82 17.75 30.27
N ALA A 358 19.53 17.43 30.14
CA ALA A 358 18.88 17.25 28.85
C ALA A 358 18.77 18.58 28.12
N HIS A 359 19.45 18.70 26.98
CA HIS A 359 19.44 19.89 26.14
C HIS A 359 18.87 19.61 24.75
N GLN A 360 19.09 18.41 24.22
CA GLN A 360 18.56 17.99 22.93
C GLN A 360 17.12 17.48 23.06
N THR A 361 16.31 17.67 22.03
CA THR A 361 14.93 17.15 21.97
C THR A 361 14.86 15.65 22.31
N LYS A 362 15.79 14.84 21.77
CA LYS A 362 15.85 13.41 22.06
C LYS A 362 16.15 13.09 23.53
N GLU A 363 17.01 13.87 24.19
CA GLU A 363 17.34 13.69 25.62
C GLU A 363 16.14 14.04 26.50
N ILE A 364 15.46 15.15 26.17
CA ILE A 364 14.26 15.61 26.87
C ILE A 364 13.16 14.57 26.77
N ILE A 365 12.88 14.06 25.56
CA ILE A 365 11.88 13.00 25.35
C ILE A 365 12.28 11.75 26.14
N TYR A 366 13.53 11.30 26.01
CA TYR A 366 13.96 10.04 26.59
C TYR A 366 13.83 10.05 28.11
N CYS A 367 14.38 11.08 28.77
CA CYS A 367 14.34 11.19 30.21
C CYS A 367 12.89 11.31 30.74
N ASN A 368 12.02 12.04 30.04
CA ASN A 368 10.62 12.17 30.43
C ASN A 368 9.81 10.88 30.25
N LEU A 369 10.10 10.08 29.21
CA LEU A 369 9.50 8.74 29.07
C LEU A 369 9.92 7.83 30.23
N LEU A 370 11.21 7.81 30.59
CA LEU A 370 11.73 7.04 31.73
C LEU A 370 11.08 7.48 33.06
N LEU A 371 10.99 8.80 33.31
CA LEU A 371 10.32 9.36 34.48
C LEU A 371 8.82 8.99 34.50
N SER A 372 8.13 9.08 33.36
CA SER A 372 6.73 8.68 33.26
C SER A 372 6.53 7.21 33.63
N ARG A 373 7.44 6.32 33.19
CA ARG A 373 7.40 4.90 33.54
C ARG A 373 7.67 4.67 35.02
N TYR A 374 8.66 5.37 35.58
CA TYR A 374 8.95 5.34 37.01
C TYR A 374 7.71 5.71 37.82
N TYR A 375 7.16 6.91 37.60
CA TYR A 375 6.04 7.43 38.37
C TYR A 375 4.79 6.53 38.25
N GLN A 376 4.51 5.98 37.06
CA GLN A 376 3.40 5.02 36.87
C GLN A 376 3.56 3.78 37.76
N LEU A 377 4.74 3.16 37.81
CA LEU A 377 4.98 1.95 38.59
C LEU A 377 4.88 2.19 40.10
N TYR A 378 5.17 3.42 40.53
CA TYR A 378 5.01 3.86 41.91
C TYR A 378 3.66 4.53 42.21
N LYS A 379 2.69 4.42 41.29
CA LYS A 379 1.31 4.92 41.42
C LYS A 379 1.18 6.45 41.58
N ASP A 380 2.20 7.21 41.18
CA ASP A 380 2.13 8.68 41.08
C ASP A 380 1.72 9.08 39.65
N PHE A 381 0.42 8.95 39.36
CA PHE A 381 -0.10 9.19 38.01
C PHE A 381 -0.03 10.66 37.58
N TRP A 382 -0.08 11.60 38.54
CA TRP A 382 0.02 13.02 38.25
C TRP A 382 1.41 13.36 37.71
N SER A 383 2.47 12.95 38.41
CA SER A 383 3.85 13.15 37.94
C SER A 383 4.13 12.37 36.65
N ALA A 384 3.52 11.19 36.49
CA ALA A 384 3.64 10.41 35.26
C ALA A 384 3.08 11.14 34.03
N LYS A 385 1.92 11.79 34.18
CA LYS A 385 1.29 12.63 33.15
C LYS A 385 2.09 13.91 32.89
N GLU A 386 2.58 14.56 33.94
CA GLU A 386 3.40 15.76 33.80
C GLU A 386 4.67 15.47 32.98
N ALA A 387 5.35 14.36 33.26
CA ALA A 387 6.50 13.92 32.47
C ALA A 387 6.14 13.72 30.99
N VAL A 388 5.03 13.05 30.68
CA VAL A 388 4.56 12.90 29.28
C VAL A 388 4.26 14.24 28.64
N ASN A 389 3.58 15.16 29.33
CA ASN A 389 3.29 16.50 28.82
C ASN A 389 4.58 17.28 28.52
N ASN A 390 5.62 17.12 29.34
CA ASN A 390 6.92 17.73 29.08
C ASN A 390 7.63 17.12 27.86
N ALA A 391 7.50 15.82 27.64
CA ALA A 391 7.96 15.19 26.39
C ALA A 391 7.19 15.72 25.17
N MET A 392 5.86 15.85 25.28
CA MET A 392 5.01 16.39 24.19
C MET A 392 5.31 17.84 23.84
N LYS A 393 5.79 18.65 24.80
CA LYS A 393 6.25 20.02 24.53
C LYS A 393 7.53 20.04 23.71
N ALA A 394 8.39 19.02 23.86
CA ALA A 394 9.62 18.91 23.10
C ALA A 394 9.36 18.41 21.67
N ASP A 395 8.48 17.42 21.54
CA ASP A 395 7.99 16.92 20.26
C ASP A 395 6.59 16.34 20.44
N TYR A 396 5.59 16.99 19.84
CA TYR A 396 4.20 16.57 19.90
C TYR A 396 3.92 15.35 19.01
N ASP A 397 4.65 15.23 17.90
CA ASP A 397 4.41 14.23 16.87
C ASP A 397 5.10 12.89 17.18
N CYS A 398 6.03 12.87 18.15
CA CYS A 398 6.69 11.67 18.62
C CYS A 398 5.69 10.56 19.03
N LEU A 399 5.68 9.47 18.24
CA LEU A 399 4.69 8.39 18.35
C LEU A 399 4.75 7.67 19.71
N ASP A 400 5.95 7.45 20.26
CA ASP A 400 6.10 6.81 21.57
C ASP A 400 5.51 7.64 22.70
N VAL A 401 5.64 8.97 22.62
CA VAL A 401 5.06 9.89 23.61
C VAL A 401 3.55 9.90 23.49
N GLN A 402 3.01 9.98 22.27
CA GLN A 402 1.58 9.92 22.02
C GLN A 402 0.97 8.60 22.51
N TYR A 403 1.61 7.48 22.19
CA TYR A 403 1.18 6.16 22.62
C TYR A 403 1.27 6.02 24.15
N ARG A 404 2.34 6.54 24.77
CA ARG A 404 2.48 6.57 26.23
C ARG A 404 1.36 7.36 26.92
N ARG A 405 0.92 8.48 26.33
CA ARG A 405 -0.22 9.24 26.85
C ARG A 405 -1.49 8.41 26.88
N VAL A 406 -1.74 7.62 25.83
CA VAL A 406 -2.88 6.68 25.79
C VAL A 406 -2.74 5.62 26.88
N GLN A 407 -1.58 5.00 27.05
CA GLN A 407 -1.37 3.99 28.09
C GLN A 407 -1.68 4.50 29.51
N LEU A 408 -1.28 5.75 29.82
CA LEU A 408 -1.62 6.36 31.11
C LEU A 408 -3.13 6.61 31.24
N ALA A 409 -3.77 7.17 30.19
CA ALA A 409 -5.19 7.46 30.20
C ALA A 409 -6.06 6.21 30.36
N VAL A 410 -5.64 5.06 29.82
CA VAL A 410 -6.34 3.78 30.00
C VAL A 410 -6.49 3.40 31.47
N ARG A 411 -5.48 3.68 32.31
CA ARG A 411 -5.52 3.32 33.73
C ARG A 411 -6.37 4.25 34.60
N GLU A 412 -6.60 5.48 34.17
CA GLU A 412 -7.36 6.48 34.92
C GLU A 412 -8.79 6.71 34.38
N GLY A 413 -9.16 6.02 33.31
CA GLY A 413 -10.41 6.23 32.58
C GLY A 413 -10.15 6.91 31.24
N LEU A 414 -10.27 6.13 30.16
CA LEU A 414 -10.01 6.60 28.81
C LEU A 414 -11.09 7.60 28.37
N SER A 415 -10.70 8.84 28.04
CA SER A 415 -11.63 9.82 27.47
C SER A 415 -11.83 9.59 25.96
N ASN A 416 -12.92 10.15 25.41
CA ASN A 416 -13.18 10.15 23.97
C ASN A 416 -12.03 10.76 23.14
N ARG A 417 -11.27 11.71 23.69
CA ARG A 417 -10.13 12.32 23.00
C ARG A 417 -8.99 11.33 22.83
N GLU A 418 -8.57 10.68 23.90
CA GLU A 418 -7.49 9.68 23.88
C GLU A 418 -7.91 8.43 23.08
N PHE A 419 -9.19 8.05 23.12
CA PHE A 419 -9.71 6.98 22.25
C PHE A 419 -9.57 7.32 20.76
N LYS A 420 -9.96 8.53 20.35
CA LYS A 420 -9.75 9.01 18.97
C LYS A 420 -8.27 9.06 18.59
N GLN A 421 -7.41 9.45 19.53
CA GLN A 421 -5.96 9.45 19.33
C GLN A 421 -5.41 8.04 19.12
N LEU A 422 -5.80 7.06 19.95
CA LEU A 422 -5.43 5.65 19.77
C LEU A 422 -5.84 5.14 18.39
N ARG A 423 -7.08 5.43 17.97
CA ARG A 423 -7.57 5.07 16.64
C ARG A 423 -6.71 5.70 15.53
N SER A 424 -6.38 6.98 15.64
CA SER A 424 -5.53 7.68 14.68
C SER A 424 -4.12 7.07 14.59
N LEU A 425 -3.52 6.72 15.73
CA LEU A 425 -2.19 6.10 15.77
C LEU A 425 -2.20 4.71 15.12
N ILE A 426 -3.21 3.88 15.42
CA ILE A 426 -3.35 2.53 14.84
C ILE A 426 -3.55 2.58 13.33
N VAL A 427 -4.36 3.53 12.83
CA VAL A 427 -4.61 3.68 11.39
C VAL A 427 -3.39 4.24 10.67
N GLY A 428 -2.67 5.19 11.29
CA GLY A 428 -1.57 5.90 10.67
C GLY A 428 -0.25 5.12 10.61
N GLN A 429 -0.01 4.17 11.52
CA GLN A 429 1.26 3.47 11.66
C GLN A 429 1.08 1.97 11.91
N LYS A 430 1.57 1.14 10.99
CA LYS A 430 1.37 -0.33 11.03
C LYS A 430 2.03 -0.97 12.24
N GLU A 431 3.16 -0.43 12.71
CA GLU A 431 3.85 -0.89 13.92
C GLU A 431 3.01 -0.60 15.16
N ILE A 432 2.28 0.51 15.20
CA ILE A 432 1.38 0.82 16.33
C ILE A 432 0.19 -0.13 16.38
N PHE A 433 -0.34 -0.56 15.22
CA PHE A 433 -1.35 -1.63 15.18
C PHE A 433 -0.85 -2.89 15.91
N ILE A 434 0.35 -3.37 15.57
CA ILE A 434 0.94 -4.55 16.19
C ILE A 434 1.25 -4.29 17.67
N LYS A 435 1.82 -3.12 18.02
CA LYS A 435 2.08 -2.72 19.40
C LYS A 435 0.81 -2.78 20.24
N ALA A 436 -0.29 -2.18 19.78
CA ALA A 436 -1.58 -2.19 20.47
C ALA A 436 -2.21 -3.60 20.56
N LEU A 437 -2.03 -4.44 19.54
CA LEU A 437 -2.48 -5.83 19.55
C LEU A 437 -1.78 -6.65 20.65
N LEU A 438 -0.49 -6.41 20.88
CA LEU A 438 0.33 -7.17 21.82
C LEU A 438 0.36 -6.58 23.24
N ASP A 439 0.09 -5.29 23.41
CA ASP A 439 0.33 -4.53 24.65
C ASP A 439 -0.66 -4.84 25.79
N PRO A 440 -0.20 -5.48 26.89
CA PRO A 440 -1.06 -5.77 28.04
C PRO A 440 -1.59 -4.52 28.76
N GLN A 441 -0.97 -3.34 28.58
CA GLN A 441 -1.47 -2.11 29.20
C GLN A 441 -2.84 -1.67 28.67
N LEU A 442 -3.26 -2.19 27.51
CA LEU A 442 -4.58 -1.94 26.93
C LEU A 442 -5.66 -2.96 27.36
N LEU A 443 -5.33 -3.94 28.20
CA LEU A 443 -6.31 -4.92 28.70
C LEU A 443 -7.55 -4.31 29.36
N PRO A 444 -7.48 -3.21 30.15
CA PRO A 444 -8.67 -2.60 30.75
C PRO A 444 -9.71 -2.13 29.73
N ILE A 445 -9.27 -1.84 28.50
CA ILE A 445 -10.11 -1.41 27.39
C ILE A 445 -10.08 -2.42 26.23
N GLN A 446 -9.89 -3.72 26.54
CA GLN A 446 -9.71 -4.74 25.52
C GLN A 446 -10.83 -4.71 24.48
N GLY A 447 -12.10 -4.61 24.89
CA GLY A 447 -13.24 -4.57 23.97
C GLY A 447 -13.17 -3.45 22.92
N LEU A 448 -12.76 -2.25 23.34
CA LEU A 448 -12.59 -1.08 22.48
C LEU A 448 -11.35 -1.20 21.57
N THR A 449 -10.27 -1.76 22.12
CA THR A 449 -9.03 -1.98 21.35
C THR A 449 -9.25 -3.01 20.24
N GLU A 450 -9.92 -4.13 20.57
CA GLU A 450 -10.27 -5.17 19.59
C GLU A 450 -11.20 -4.63 18.49
N GLU A 451 -12.12 -3.73 18.83
CA GLU A 451 -13.00 -3.08 17.85
C GLU A 451 -12.20 -2.24 16.84
N ILE A 452 -11.29 -1.38 17.32
CA ILE A 452 -10.44 -0.57 16.44
C ILE A 452 -9.59 -1.47 15.54
N LEU A 453 -8.92 -2.48 16.12
CA LEU A 453 -8.02 -3.37 15.38
C LEU A 453 -8.78 -4.21 14.36
N SER A 454 -9.94 -4.76 14.72
CA SER A 454 -10.77 -5.58 13.82
C SER A 454 -11.31 -4.75 12.66
N HIS A 455 -11.76 -3.52 12.95
CA HIS A 455 -12.22 -2.59 11.93
C HIS A 455 -11.08 -2.20 10.97
N GLN A 456 -9.90 -1.87 11.49
CA GLN A 456 -8.76 -1.53 10.65
C GLN A 456 -8.30 -2.71 9.79
N TYR A 457 -8.27 -3.92 10.36
CA TYR A 457 -7.96 -5.14 9.61
C TYR A 457 -8.96 -5.38 8.47
N SER A 458 -10.26 -5.22 8.72
CA SER A 458 -11.29 -5.43 7.69
C SER A 458 -11.22 -4.39 6.57
N VAL A 459 -10.97 -3.12 6.91
CA VAL A 459 -10.73 -2.05 5.91
C VAL A 459 -9.54 -2.41 5.02
N VAL A 460 -8.40 -2.75 5.62
CA VAL A 460 -7.19 -3.12 4.86
C VAL A 460 -7.41 -4.37 4.01
N ALA A 461 -8.15 -5.37 4.51
CA ALA A 461 -8.48 -6.56 3.73
C ALA A 461 -9.36 -6.26 2.51
N VAL A 462 -10.35 -5.37 2.66
CA VAL A 462 -11.20 -4.92 1.55
C VAL A 462 -10.38 -4.14 0.52
N ASP A 463 -9.54 -3.21 0.98
CA ASP A 463 -8.69 -2.41 0.11
C ASP A 463 -7.67 -3.27 -0.65
N ALA A 464 -7.03 -4.23 0.01
CA ALA A 464 -6.11 -5.18 -0.61
C ALA A 464 -6.78 -5.96 -1.75
N ARG A 465 -7.98 -6.52 -1.51
CA ARG A 465 -8.75 -7.25 -2.52
C ARG A 465 -9.16 -6.36 -3.69
N LYS A 466 -9.67 -5.16 -3.39
CA LYS A 466 -10.10 -4.18 -4.39
C LYS A 466 -8.94 -3.73 -5.27
N ASN A 467 -7.82 -3.36 -4.66
CA ASN A 467 -6.63 -2.88 -5.38
C ASN A 467 -6.01 -4.01 -6.21
N LEU A 468 -5.96 -5.24 -5.69
CA LEU A 468 -5.51 -6.39 -6.45
C LEU A 468 -6.42 -6.69 -7.65
N ALA A 469 -7.75 -6.62 -7.47
CA ALA A 469 -8.70 -6.80 -8.57
C ALA A 469 -8.51 -5.75 -9.68
N ASN A 470 -8.31 -4.48 -9.30
CA ASN A 470 -8.00 -3.41 -10.24
C ASN A 470 -6.67 -3.64 -10.98
N ALA A 471 -5.62 -4.04 -10.25
CA ALA A 471 -4.32 -4.35 -10.83
C ALA A 471 -4.42 -5.53 -11.81
N LYS A 472 -5.14 -6.60 -11.44
CA LYS A 472 -5.42 -7.76 -12.29
C LYS A 472 -6.10 -7.37 -13.59
N GLN A 473 -7.12 -6.52 -13.51
CA GLN A 473 -7.82 -6.00 -14.69
C GLN A 473 -6.88 -5.21 -15.62
N GLU A 474 -6.05 -4.32 -15.08
CA GLU A 474 -5.13 -3.52 -15.89
C GLU A 474 -3.97 -4.33 -16.47
N VAL A 475 -3.43 -5.31 -15.74
CA VAL A 475 -2.42 -6.24 -16.26
C VAL A 475 -3.00 -7.07 -17.41
N GLY A 476 -4.23 -7.57 -17.27
CA GLY A 476 -4.94 -8.24 -18.37
C GLY A 476 -5.24 -7.32 -19.55
N ALA A 477 -5.57 -6.06 -19.28
CA ALA A 477 -5.80 -5.07 -20.34
C ALA A 477 -4.52 -4.78 -21.14
N LEU A 478 -3.34 -4.78 -20.51
CA LEU A 478 -2.06 -4.55 -21.19
C LEU A 478 -1.66 -5.64 -22.18
N GLU A 479 -2.16 -6.87 -22.04
CA GLU A 479 -1.84 -7.95 -22.98
C GLU A 479 -2.28 -7.63 -24.41
N VAL A 480 -3.29 -6.77 -24.55
CA VAL A 480 -3.78 -6.31 -25.86
C VAL A 480 -2.85 -5.27 -26.49
N TRP A 481 -2.02 -4.59 -25.69
CA TRP A 481 -1.25 -3.42 -26.10
C TRP A 481 0.22 -3.77 -26.37
N LEU A 482 0.76 -4.73 -25.62
CA LEU A 482 2.15 -5.14 -25.69
C LEU A 482 2.27 -6.47 -26.44
N GLU A 483 3.43 -6.70 -27.05
CA GLU A 483 3.73 -7.98 -27.70
C GLU A 483 3.92 -9.07 -26.63
N GLU A 484 3.65 -10.33 -26.99
CA GLU A 484 3.68 -11.47 -26.04
C GLU A 484 5.03 -11.62 -25.31
N ASP A 485 6.14 -11.15 -25.91
CA ASP A 485 7.51 -11.20 -25.37
C ASP A 485 7.98 -9.88 -24.69
N ASP A 486 7.11 -8.90 -24.43
CA ASP A 486 7.54 -7.70 -23.70
C ASP A 486 7.90 -8.05 -22.25
N ARG A 487 9.19 -7.98 -21.93
CA ARG A 487 9.74 -8.23 -20.58
C ARG A 487 8.97 -7.50 -19.47
N ARG A 488 8.48 -6.28 -19.72
CA ARG A 488 7.73 -5.49 -18.72
C ARG A 488 6.38 -6.10 -18.40
N GLN A 489 5.74 -6.74 -19.37
CA GLN A 489 4.49 -7.46 -19.16
C GLN A 489 4.73 -8.76 -18.37
N ALA A 490 5.81 -9.49 -18.69
CA ALA A 490 6.20 -10.67 -17.92
C ALA A 490 6.49 -10.32 -16.45
N ASP A 491 7.23 -9.24 -16.19
CA ASP A 491 7.53 -8.75 -14.84
C ASP A 491 6.24 -8.35 -14.07
N ASN A 492 5.29 -7.70 -14.76
CA ASN A 492 3.99 -7.34 -14.16
C ASN A 492 3.13 -8.58 -13.84
N LYS A 493 3.11 -9.60 -14.71
CA LYS A 493 2.41 -10.87 -14.45
C LYS A 493 3.02 -11.63 -13.28
N ALA A 494 4.35 -11.71 -13.20
CA ALA A 494 5.04 -12.34 -12.09
C ALA A 494 4.75 -11.61 -10.77
N SER A 495 4.75 -10.27 -10.79
CA SER A 495 4.39 -9.44 -9.64
C SER A 495 2.94 -9.70 -9.21
N LEU A 496 1.99 -9.75 -10.15
CA LEU A 496 0.59 -10.04 -9.87
C LEU A 496 0.42 -11.42 -9.20
N ALA A 497 1.06 -12.46 -9.74
CA ALA A 497 0.99 -13.81 -9.17
C ALA A 497 1.59 -13.88 -7.75
N GLN A 498 2.65 -13.11 -7.48
CA GLN A 498 3.20 -13.01 -6.13
C GLN A 498 2.21 -12.32 -5.16
N LEU A 499 1.52 -11.27 -5.61
CA LEU A 499 0.53 -10.56 -4.80
C LEU A 499 -0.71 -11.41 -4.50
N GLU A 500 -1.16 -12.22 -5.48
CA GLU A 500 -2.25 -13.19 -5.28
C GLU A 500 -1.90 -14.21 -4.18
N LYS A 501 -0.69 -14.81 -4.25
CA LYS A 501 -0.19 -15.71 -3.20
C LYS A 501 -0.02 -15.03 -1.84
N GLN A 502 0.38 -13.75 -1.84
CA GLN A 502 0.59 -13.01 -0.61
C GLN A 502 -0.75 -12.68 0.08
N LEU A 503 -1.81 -12.40 -0.70
CA LEU A 503 -3.16 -12.13 -0.18
C LEU A 503 -3.73 -13.32 0.62
N GLU A 504 -3.42 -14.55 0.19
CA GLU A 504 -3.87 -15.80 0.83
C GLU A 504 -3.28 -16.03 2.23
N ARG A 505 -2.20 -15.32 2.59
CA ARG A 505 -1.56 -15.45 3.91
C ARG A 505 -2.37 -14.82 5.03
N HIS A 506 -3.24 -13.86 4.73
CA HIS A 506 -4.15 -13.21 5.69
C HIS A 506 -3.48 -12.58 6.93
N SER A 507 -2.17 -12.31 6.89
CA SER A 507 -1.51 -11.52 7.94
C SER A 507 -1.75 -10.02 7.71
N TYR A 508 -1.70 -9.21 8.77
CA TYR A 508 -1.98 -7.78 8.65
C TYR A 508 -0.98 -7.06 7.73
N PHE A 509 0.32 -7.38 7.83
CA PHE A 509 1.34 -6.77 6.98
C PHE A 509 1.29 -7.27 5.54
N ASP A 510 0.95 -8.55 5.31
CA ASP A 510 0.74 -9.05 3.94
C ASP A 510 -0.40 -8.30 3.24
N LEU A 511 -1.51 -8.03 3.95
CA LEU A 511 -2.63 -7.29 3.37
C LEU A 511 -2.26 -5.83 3.05
N LEU A 512 -1.52 -5.15 3.93
CA LEU A 512 -0.99 -3.80 3.67
C LEU A 512 -0.08 -3.79 2.44
N ASP A 513 0.90 -4.70 2.40
CA ASP A 513 1.83 -4.84 1.28
C ASP A 513 1.09 -5.11 -0.03
N VAL A 514 0.09 -6.00 -0.01
CA VAL A 514 -0.74 -6.28 -1.20
C VAL A 514 -1.51 -5.05 -1.64
N SER A 515 -2.12 -4.30 -0.71
CA SER A 515 -2.87 -3.08 -1.05
C SER A 515 -2.00 -2.01 -1.71
N GLU A 516 -0.82 -1.73 -1.13
CA GLU A 516 0.11 -0.72 -1.63
C GLU A 516 0.74 -1.16 -2.97
N ARG A 517 1.29 -2.38 -3.03
CA ARG A 517 1.97 -2.88 -4.23
C ARG A 517 1.00 -3.10 -5.39
N SER A 518 -0.25 -3.50 -5.12
CA SER A 518 -1.27 -3.60 -6.18
C SER A 518 -1.61 -2.22 -6.75
N SER A 519 -1.69 -1.20 -5.89
CA SER A 519 -1.88 0.18 -6.34
C SER A 519 -0.70 0.66 -7.19
N GLY A 520 0.53 0.38 -6.74
CA GLY A 520 1.75 0.66 -7.51
C GLY A 520 1.77 -0.04 -8.87
N LEU A 521 1.37 -1.31 -8.92
CA LEU A 521 1.25 -2.09 -10.16
C LEU A 521 0.20 -1.49 -11.10
N PHE A 522 -0.98 -1.14 -10.58
CA PHE A 522 -2.03 -0.44 -11.35
C PHE A 522 -1.50 0.85 -11.99
N PHE A 523 -0.81 1.71 -11.24
CA PHE A 523 -0.23 2.95 -11.78
C PHE A 523 0.89 2.69 -12.79
N ASN A 524 1.72 1.66 -12.55
CA ASN A 524 2.76 1.27 -13.51
C ASN A 524 2.12 0.82 -14.84
N CYS A 525 1.05 0.03 -14.79
CA CYS A 525 0.33 -0.38 -15.99
C CYS A 525 -0.27 0.80 -16.76
N HIS A 526 -0.88 1.75 -16.04
CA HIS A 526 -1.40 2.98 -16.65
C HIS A 526 -0.30 3.80 -17.33
N ARG A 527 0.88 3.92 -16.71
CA ARG A 527 2.03 4.60 -17.29
C ARG A 527 2.50 3.91 -18.57
N LEU A 528 2.65 2.58 -18.56
CA LEU A 528 3.04 1.81 -19.74
C LEU A 528 2.05 2.01 -20.91
N ARG A 529 0.76 2.03 -20.62
CA ARG A 529 -0.29 2.30 -21.62
C ARG A 529 -0.14 3.69 -22.23
N LYS A 530 0.13 4.71 -21.39
CA LYS A 530 0.36 6.08 -21.85
C LYS A 530 1.61 6.17 -22.73
N ASP A 531 2.74 5.61 -22.27
CA ASP A 531 4.00 5.62 -23.01
C ASP A 531 3.86 4.92 -24.36
N PHE A 532 3.14 3.80 -24.42
CA PHE A 532 2.84 3.11 -25.68
C PHE A 532 2.02 3.99 -26.63
N SER A 533 0.94 4.61 -26.13
CA SER A 533 0.08 5.50 -26.92
C SER A 533 0.86 6.69 -27.48
N GLU A 534 1.74 7.29 -26.67
CA GLU A 534 2.59 8.41 -27.08
C GLU A 534 3.62 8.01 -28.14
N ARG A 535 4.27 6.85 -27.98
CA ARG A 535 5.20 6.29 -28.98
C ARG A 535 4.49 6.06 -30.32
N GLN A 536 3.35 5.37 -30.33
CA GLN A 536 2.61 5.09 -31.57
C GLN A 536 2.09 6.39 -32.23
N ASN A 537 1.59 7.34 -31.44
CA ASN A 537 1.16 8.64 -31.97
C ASN A 537 2.33 9.45 -32.55
N SER A 538 3.53 9.37 -31.96
CA SER A 538 4.73 10.01 -32.51
C SER A 538 5.12 9.41 -33.86
N GLU A 539 4.97 8.09 -34.02
CA GLU A 539 5.23 7.39 -35.27
C GLU A 539 4.24 7.82 -36.37
N PHE A 540 2.94 7.84 -36.09
CA PHE A 540 1.93 8.32 -37.04
C PHE A 540 2.12 9.78 -37.43
N LYS A 541 2.56 10.65 -36.51
CA LYS A 541 2.95 12.03 -36.84
C LYS A 541 4.17 12.07 -37.75
N SER A 542 5.14 11.17 -37.57
CA SER A 542 6.31 11.09 -38.45
C SER A 542 5.94 10.64 -39.87
N ILE A 543 5.11 9.60 -39.99
CA ILE A 543 4.58 9.10 -41.28
C ILE A 543 3.73 10.17 -41.95
N GLY A 544 2.85 10.83 -41.19
CA GLY A 544 2.02 11.94 -41.68
C GLY A 544 2.84 13.06 -42.29
N ARG A 545 3.91 13.52 -41.60
CA ARG A 545 4.83 14.54 -42.13
C ARG A 545 5.48 14.11 -43.45
N LYS A 546 5.91 12.85 -43.57
CA LYS A 546 6.50 12.33 -44.82
C LYS A 546 5.47 12.26 -45.96
N LEU A 547 4.26 11.78 -45.68
CA LEU A 547 3.15 11.73 -46.65
C LEU A 547 2.74 13.14 -47.13
N ASP A 548 2.71 14.13 -46.24
CA ASP A 548 2.48 15.53 -46.62
C ASP A 548 3.61 16.08 -47.51
N GLY A 549 4.86 15.67 -47.25
CA GLY A 549 5.99 15.91 -48.15
C GLY A 549 5.76 15.35 -49.56
N PHE A 550 5.33 14.08 -49.67
CA PHE A 550 4.99 13.47 -50.96
C PHE A 550 3.82 14.18 -51.66
N ARG A 551 2.82 14.62 -50.90
CA ARG A 551 1.68 15.38 -51.43
C ARG A 551 2.11 16.74 -51.99
N ASN A 552 2.99 17.44 -51.28
CA ASN A 552 3.52 18.72 -51.74
C ASN A 552 4.38 18.53 -53.01
N PHE A 553 5.20 17.48 -53.06
CA PHE A 553 5.95 17.13 -54.26
C PHE A 553 5.03 16.82 -55.44
N TRP A 554 3.99 16.01 -55.24
CA TRP A 554 3.05 15.64 -56.30
C TRP A 554 2.31 16.84 -56.90
N LYS A 555 1.95 17.86 -56.09
CA LYS A 555 1.29 19.08 -56.59
C LYS A 555 2.07 19.73 -57.73
N GLY A 556 3.39 19.85 -57.56
CA GLY A 556 4.32 20.44 -58.54
C GLY A 556 4.95 19.46 -59.53
N TYR A 557 4.54 18.18 -59.55
CA TYR A 557 5.13 17.18 -60.44
C TYR A 557 4.62 17.35 -61.89
N PRO A 558 5.51 17.50 -62.90
CA PRO A 558 5.10 17.80 -64.27
C PRO A 558 4.54 16.59 -65.04
N TYR A 559 4.90 15.36 -64.67
CA TYR A 559 4.60 14.15 -65.45
C TYR A 559 3.49 13.27 -64.86
N LYS A 560 2.41 13.88 -64.36
CA LYS A 560 1.34 13.18 -63.60
C LYS A 560 0.66 12.04 -64.37
N SER A 561 0.59 12.14 -65.69
CA SER A 561 -0.08 11.17 -66.58
C SER A 561 0.49 9.75 -66.48
N PHE A 562 1.79 9.61 -66.15
CA PHE A 562 2.47 8.31 -66.02
C PHE A 562 2.13 7.57 -64.72
N PHE A 563 1.61 8.27 -63.71
CA PHE A 563 1.41 7.73 -62.36
C PHE A 563 -0.02 7.96 -61.88
N LYS A 564 -1.01 7.52 -62.68
CA LYS A 564 -2.44 7.74 -62.42
C LYS A 564 -2.93 7.21 -61.06
N LYS A 565 -2.30 6.16 -60.53
CA LYS A 565 -2.68 5.52 -59.25
C LYS A 565 -2.03 6.15 -58.02
N PHE A 566 -0.93 6.90 -58.18
CA PHE A 566 -0.13 7.41 -57.07
C PHE A 566 -0.92 8.39 -56.18
N GLN A 567 -1.66 9.33 -56.78
CA GLN A 567 -2.45 10.30 -56.04
C GLN A 567 -3.57 9.65 -55.21
N ALA A 568 -4.24 8.64 -55.78
CA ALA A 568 -5.32 7.93 -55.12
C ALA A 568 -4.77 7.13 -53.91
N ALA A 569 -3.67 6.40 -54.11
CA ALA A 569 -2.98 5.68 -53.03
C ALA A 569 -2.52 6.63 -51.92
N LEU A 570 -1.84 7.73 -52.27
CA LEU A 570 -1.35 8.72 -51.31
C LEU A 570 -2.46 9.33 -50.45
N LEU A 571 -3.56 9.75 -51.06
CA LEU A 571 -4.69 10.33 -50.31
C LEU A 571 -5.39 9.29 -49.44
N ALA A 572 -5.49 8.03 -49.89
CA ALA A 572 -6.04 6.95 -49.10
C ALA A 572 -5.20 6.69 -47.85
N THR A 573 -3.88 6.58 -47.99
CA THR A 573 -2.96 6.34 -46.86
C THR A 573 -2.94 7.53 -45.89
N ILE A 574 -3.01 8.77 -46.37
CA ILE A 574 -3.15 9.96 -45.49
C ILE A 574 -4.42 9.87 -44.64
N LYS A 575 -5.57 9.55 -45.26
CA LYS A 575 -6.84 9.39 -44.53
C LYS A 575 -6.77 8.26 -43.51
N LYS A 576 -6.17 7.12 -43.89
CA LYS A 576 -5.95 5.98 -42.97
C LYS A 576 -5.08 6.39 -41.77
N ASN A 577 -3.97 7.11 -42.01
CA ASN A 577 -3.07 7.57 -40.95
C ASN A 577 -3.76 8.53 -39.97
N GLN A 578 -4.57 9.47 -40.48
CA GLN A 578 -5.37 10.37 -39.63
C GLN A 578 -6.42 9.59 -38.81
N LYS A 579 -7.08 8.61 -39.42
CA LYS A 579 -8.05 7.74 -38.73
C LYS A 579 -7.37 6.92 -37.62
N ALA A 580 -6.20 6.34 -37.88
CA ALA A 580 -5.43 5.58 -36.89
C ALA A 580 -5.01 6.46 -35.70
N ALA A 581 -4.54 7.70 -35.95
CA ALA A 581 -4.20 8.66 -34.90
C ALA A 581 -5.42 9.06 -34.04
N LEU A 582 -6.59 9.25 -34.66
CA LEU A 582 -7.84 9.53 -33.93
C LEU A 582 -8.30 8.34 -33.08
N LEU A 583 -8.11 7.11 -33.58
CA LEU A 583 -8.45 5.89 -32.84
C LEU A 583 -7.55 5.68 -31.62
N LEU A 584 -6.26 6.02 -31.70
CA LEU A 584 -5.36 6.00 -30.54
C LEU A 584 -5.75 7.02 -29.47
N LYS A 585 -6.22 8.21 -29.86
CA LYS A 585 -6.68 9.23 -28.90
C LYS A 585 -7.86 8.79 -28.05
N LYS A 586 -8.67 7.83 -28.52
CA LYS A 586 -9.80 7.29 -27.76
C LYS A 586 -9.36 6.38 -26.60
N GLN A 587 -8.14 5.87 -26.62
CA GLN A 587 -7.54 5.03 -25.56
C GLN A 587 -8.38 3.83 -25.09
N THR A 588 -9.27 3.30 -25.94
CA THR A 588 -10.01 2.06 -25.64
C THR A 588 -9.28 0.85 -26.24
N SER A 589 -9.39 -0.34 -25.63
CA SER A 589 -8.72 -1.55 -26.14
C SER A 589 -9.12 -1.88 -27.59
N LYS A 590 -10.41 -1.74 -27.92
CA LYS A 590 -10.93 -1.97 -29.29
C LYS A 590 -10.40 -0.94 -30.30
N SER A 591 -10.35 0.34 -29.94
CA SER A 591 -9.84 1.37 -30.84
C SER A 591 -8.34 1.25 -31.06
N THR A 592 -7.60 0.79 -30.05
CA THR A 592 -6.15 0.57 -30.12
C THR A 592 -5.82 -0.63 -31.01
N LEU A 593 -6.52 -1.75 -30.86
CA LEU A 593 -6.39 -2.89 -31.78
C LEU A 593 -6.64 -2.48 -33.23
N GLN A 594 -7.69 -1.70 -33.48
CA GLN A 594 -7.98 -1.17 -34.81
C GLN A 594 -6.88 -0.24 -35.31
N ALA A 595 -6.32 0.61 -34.44
CA ALA A 595 -5.21 1.49 -34.80
C ALA A 595 -3.93 0.70 -35.12
N LEU A 596 -3.64 -0.38 -34.40
CA LEU A 596 -2.49 -1.26 -34.64
C LEU A 596 -2.63 -2.07 -35.93
N ALA A 597 -3.84 -2.57 -36.22
CA ALA A 597 -4.13 -3.21 -37.50
C ALA A 597 -3.93 -2.23 -38.66
N LEU A 598 -4.46 -1.00 -38.54
CA LEU A 598 -4.23 0.07 -39.51
C LEU A 598 -2.75 0.45 -39.60
N ALA A 599 -2.00 0.42 -38.50
CA ALA A 599 -0.57 0.74 -38.50
C ALA A 599 0.22 -0.20 -39.41
N LYS A 600 -0.07 -1.51 -39.36
CA LYS A 600 0.56 -2.51 -40.24
C LYS A 600 0.25 -2.23 -41.71
N GLU A 601 -1.01 -1.96 -42.03
CA GLU A 601 -1.40 -1.58 -43.40
C GLU A 601 -0.72 -0.29 -43.87
N ILE A 602 -0.73 0.75 -43.02
CA ILE A 602 -0.14 2.06 -43.33
C ILE A 602 1.36 1.92 -43.58
N ARG A 603 2.08 1.10 -42.81
CA ARG A 603 3.51 0.87 -43.02
C ARG A 603 3.78 0.22 -44.39
N ALA A 604 3.01 -0.82 -44.75
CA ALA A 604 3.15 -1.47 -46.05
C ALA A 604 2.81 -0.52 -47.21
N GLU A 605 1.70 0.22 -47.12
CA GLU A 605 1.31 1.22 -48.12
C GLU A 605 2.33 2.37 -48.21
N PHE A 606 2.88 2.79 -47.07
CA PHE A 606 3.90 3.83 -47.01
C PHE A 606 5.19 3.40 -47.73
N GLU A 607 5.65 2.17 -47.54
CA GLU A 607 6.81 1.63 -48.26
C GLU A 607 6.57 1.56 -49.77
N GLU A 608 5.37 1.15 -50.19
CA GLU A 608 4.99 1.15 -51.60
C GLU A 608 4.97 2.56 -52.19
N ILE A 609 4.37 3.53 -51.49
CA ILE A 609 4.37 4.94 -51.90
C ILE A 609 5.79 5.48 -51.95
N ASN A 610 6.66 5.13 -51.00
CA ASN A 610 8.05 5.57 -50.97
C ASN A 610 8.86 5.00 -52.16
N ARG A 611 8.58 3.75 -52.55
CA ARG A 611 9.15 3.12 -53.75
C ARG A 611 8.68 3.83 -55.03
N GLU A 612 7.39 4.10 -55.15
CA GLU A 612 6.84 4.86 -56.28
C GLU A 612 7.35 6.30 -56.34
N TYR A 613 7.52 6.94 -55.17
CA TYR A 613 8.14 8.26 -55.05
C TYR A 613 9.59 8.26 -55.56
N SER A 614 10.36 7.22 -55.25
CA SER A 614 11.72 7.06 -55.77
C SER A 614 11.74 6.91 -57.30
N ARG A 615 10.77 6.18 -57.87
CA ARG A 615 10.58 6.07 -59.33
C ARG A 615 10.19 7.40 -59.96
N LEU A 616 9.33 8.17 -59.30
CA LEU A 616 8.93 9.52 -59.74
C LEU A 616 10.13 10.48 -59.79
N ILE A 617 10.99 10.46 -58.76
CA ILE A 617 12.22 11.26 -58.76
C ILE A 617 13.11 10.84 -59.93
N TRP A 618 13.39 9.54 -60.05
CA TRP A 618 14.25 9.03 -61.12
C TRP A 618 13.73 9.41 -62.51
N MET A 619 12.42 9.26 -62.75
CA MET A 619 11.79 9.59 -64.03
C MET A 619 11.79 11.09 -64.31
N ARG A 620 11.61 11.93 -63.30
CA ARG A 620 11.78 13.38 -63.44
C ARG A 620 13.21 13.73 -63.83
N THR A 621 14.20 13.15 -63.15
CA THR A 621 15.62 13.39 -63.45
C THR A 621 15.97 12.89 -64.85
N ALA A 622 15.48 11.72 -65.25
CA ALA A 622 15.71 11.17 -66.59
C ALA A 622 15.06 12.00 -67.69
N LEU A 623 13.80 12.41 -67.54
CA LEU A 623 13.08 13.20 -68.55
C LEU A 623 13.57 14.66 -68.62
N ASN A 624 13.88 15.27 -67.47
CA ASN A 624 14.51 16.59 -67.46
C ASN A 624 15.93 16.53 -68.05
N GLY A 625 16.69 15.48 -67.71
CA GLY A 625 18.00 15.20 -68.30
C GLY A 625 17.91 15.02 -69.81
N LEU A 626 16.94 14.25 -70.31
CA LEU A 626 16.71 14.05 -71.74
C LEU A 626 16.28 15.35 -72.43
N LYS A 627 15.39 16.14 -71.81
CA LYS A 627 14.97 17.45 -72.35
C LYS A 627 16.13 18.43 -72.41
N LEU A 628 16.96 18.46 -71.37
CA LEU A 628 18.15 19.29 -71.32
C LEU A 628 19.16 18.83 -72.37
N PHE A 629 19.43 17.53 -72.44
CA PHE A 629 20.27 16.91 -73.47
C PHE A 629 19.80 17.25 -74.88
N ALA A 630 18.52 17.07 -75.20
CA ALA A 630 17.97 17.38 -76.52
C ALA A 630 18.08 18.88 -76.85
N LYS A 631 17.81 19.77 -75.89
CA LYS A 631 18.00 21.21 -76.07
C LYS A 631 19.47 21.54 -76.34
N ARG A 632 20.39 20.96 -75.56
CA ARG A 632 21.83 21.17 -75.71
C ARG A 632 22.34 20.57 -77.02
N LEU A 633 21.83 19.42 -77.42
CA LEU A 633 22.14 18.74 -78.68
C LEU A 633 21.80 19.62 -79.87
N LEU A 634 20.60 20.19 -79.89
CA LEU A 634 20.25 21.15 -80.93
C LEU A 634 21.19 22.36 -80.93
N ILE A 635 21.51 22.93 -79.76
CA ILE A 635 22.42 24.07 -79.67
C ILE A 635 23.82 23.70 -80.19
N THR A 636 24.38 22.56 -79.76
CA THR A 636 25.73 22.13 -80.17
C THR A 636 25.77 21.72 -81.64
N GLU A 637 24.74 21.07 -82.17
CA GLU A 637 24.64 20.76 -83.60
C GLU A 637 24.61 22.05 -84.41
N PHE A 638 23.75 23.01 -84.06
CA PHE A 638 23.71 24.31 -84.75
C PHE A 638 25.04 25.06 -84.64
N SER A 639 25.67 25.09 -83.46
CA SER A 639 26.96 25.77 -83.26
C SER A 639 28.08 25.12 -84.08
N ILE A 640 28.14 23.78 -84.13
CA ILE A 640 29.15 23.05 -84.89
C ILE A 640 28.89 23.19 -86.39
N LEU A 641 27.64 23.15 -86.84
CA LEU A 641 27.27 23.37 -88.25
C LEU A 641 27.63 24.79 -88.71
N ILE A 642 27.34 25.81 -87.89
CA ILE A 642 27.74 27.20 -88.19
C ILE A 642 29.27 27.31 -88.22
N LEU A 643 29.96 26.72 -87.25
CA LEU A 643 31.43 26.72 -87.20
C LEU A 643 32.02 26.05 -88.44
N LEU A 644 31.52 24.89 -88.84
CA LEU A 644 31.96 24.19 -90.05
C LEU A 644 31.64 24.98 -91.32
N ALA A 645 30.46 25.58 -91.41
CA ALA A 645 30.04 26.40 -92.56
C ALA A 645 30.88 27.67 -92.73
N VAL A 646 31.41 28.24 -91.63
CA VAL A 646 32.31 29.40 -91.66
C VAL A 646 33.76 28.95 -91.88
N MET A 647 34.22 27.95 -91.13
CA MET A 647 35.63 27.53 -91.12
C MET A 647 36.02 26.80 -92.39
N LEU A 648 35.18 25.93 -92.98
CA LEU A 648 35.52 25.24 -94.22
C LEU A 648 35.86 26.21 -95.37
N PRO A 649 35.03 27.23 -95.69
CA PRO A 649 35.37 28.20 -96.72
C PRO A 649 36.51 29.15 -96.33
N LEU A 650 36.65 29.52 -95.05
CA LEU A 650 37.79 30.35 -94.58
C LEU A 650 39.12 29.60 -94.67
N VAL A 651 39.15 28.33 -94.28
CA VAL A 651 40.32 27.45 -94.38
C VAL A 651 40.65 27.18 -95.84
N SER A 652 39.64 26.92 -96.69
CA SER A 652 39.89 26.75 -98.13
C SER A 652 40.35 28.05 -98.81
N ALA A 653 39.86 29.23 -98.39
CA ALA A 653 40.26 30.50 -99.01
C ALA A 653 41.60 31.02 -98.47
N GLY A 654 41.86 30.89 -97.16
CA GLY A 654 43.07 31.41 -96.51
C GLY A 654 44.31 30.52 -96.64
N LEU A 655 44.14 29.21 -96.91
CA LEU A 655 45.27 28.29 -97.11
C LEU A 655 45.71 28.14 -98.56
N VAL A 656 44.95 28.68 -99.53
CA VAL A 656 45.31 28.61 -100.96
C VAL A 656 46.64 29.31 -101.27
N ASP A 657 47.02 30.32 -100.48
CA ASP A 657 48.27 31.08 -100.68
C ASP A 657 49.48 30.53 -99.91
N GLN A 658 49.35 29.43 -99.14
CA GLN A 658 50.47 28.81 -98.41
C GLN A 658 50.84 27.41 -98.96
N PRO A 659 51.97 27.28 -99.68
CA PRO A 659 52.32 26.03 -100.37
C PRO A 659 52.60 24.85 -99.42
N SER A 660 53.00 25.09 -98.17
CA SER A 660 53.22 24.02 -97.17
C SER A 660 51.93 23.37 -96.66
N LEU A 661 50.77 23.97 -96.91
CA LEU A 661 49.47 23.51 -96.42
C LEU A 661 48.45 23.28 -97.56
N ALA A 662 48.89 23.29 -98.83
CA ALA A 662 48.03 23.11 -99.99
C ALA A 662 47.23 21.79 -99.94
N TRP A 663 47.81 20.72 -99.39
CA TRP A 663 47.14 19.43 -99.20
C TRP A 663 45.93 19.51 -98.24
N LEU A 664 45.94 20.42 -97.26
CA LEU A 664 44.79 20.65 -96.36
C LEU A 664 43.70 21.46 -97.04
N ALA A 665 44.07 22.40 -97.92
CA ALA A 665 43.10 23.15 -98.72
C ALA A 665 42.37 22.22 -99.71
N GLU A 666 43.10 21.29 -100.32
CA GLU A 666 42.54 20.27 -101.23
C GLU A 666 41.64 19.27 -100.49
N LEU A 667 42.06 18.80 -99.30
CA LEU A 667 41.25 17.95 -98.44
C LEU A 667 39.98 18.68 -97.94
N ALA A 668 40.09 19.95 -97.57
CA ALA A 668 38.97 20.77 -97.12
C ALA A 668 37.97 21.08 -98.26
N ALA A 669 38.42 21.09 -99.52
CA ALA A 669 37.58 21.28 -100.71
C ALA A 669 36.94 19.97 -101.22
N ASP A 670 37.43 18.80 -100.80
CA ASP A 670 36.84 17.51 -101.15
C ASP A 670 35.43 17.36 -100.56
N LYS A 671 34.45 17.24 -101.45
CA LYS A 671 33.04 17.04 -101.10
C LYS A 671 32.83 15.78 -100.26
N THR A 672 33.65 14.75 -100.46
CA THR A 672 33.55 13.47 -99.74
C THR A 672 34.02 13.64 -98.30
N PHE A 673 35.17 14.31 -98.10
CA PHE A 673 35.68 14.68 -96.79
C PHE A 673 34.72 15.62 -96.03
N GLN A 674 34.21 16.67 -96.69
CA GLN A 674 33.22 17.59 -96.08
C GLN A 674 31.98 16.84 -95.61
N ARG A 675 31.43 15.94 -96.44
CA ARG A 675 30.27 15.12 -96.08
C ARG A 675 30.56 14.21 -94.89
N ASN A 676 31.70 13.52 -94.89
CA ASN A 676 32.08 12.63 -93.80
C ASN A 676 32.36 13.40 -92.50
N ALA A 677 33.02 14.56 -92.56
CA ALA A 677 33.24 15.42 -91.41
C ALA A 677 31.92 15.94 -90.82
N LEU A 678 30.96 16.30 -91.66
CA LEU A 678 29.64 16.74 -91.24
C LEU A 678 28.87 15.59 -90.56
N ILE A 679 28.91 14.38 -91.11
CA ILE A 679 28.32 13.17 -90.49
C ILE A 679 29.00 12.86 -89.15
N ILE A 680 30.34 12.85 -89.09
CA ILE A 680 31.07 12.57 -87.85
C ILE A 680 30.76 13.62 -86.78
N SER A 681 30.71 14.89 -87.18
CA SER A 681 30.45 15.99 -86.25
C SER A 681 29.01 15.99 -85.69
N THR A 682 28.02 15.65 -86.51
CA THR A 682 26.60 15.61 -86.13
C THR A 682 26.23 14.33 -85.39
N VAL A 683 26.75 13.17 -85.82
CA VAL A 683 26.40 11.87 -85.24
C VAL A 683 27.22 11.54 -83.99
N PHE A 684 28.48 11.98 -83.89
CA PHE A 684 29.36 11.59 -82.78
C PHE A 684 29.81 12.76 -81.91
N ILE A 685 30.35 13.83 -82.50
CA ILE A 685 30.95 14.93 -81.72
C ILE A 685 29.88 15.73 -80.98
N SER A 686 28.83 16.15 -81.67
CA SER A 686 27.76 16.95 -81.07
C SER A 686 27.08 16.20 -79.92
N PRO A 687 26.57 14.96 -80.07
CA PRO A 687 25.99 14.21 -78.96
C PRO A 687 26.94 14.00 -77.79
N PHE A 688 28.23 13.78 -78.03
CA PHE A 688 29.20 13.61 -76.96
C PHE A 688 29.38 14.90 -76.15
N ILE A 689 29.53 16.06 -76.81
CA ILE A 689 29.65 17.36 -76.15
C ILE A 689 28.36 17.70 -75.40
N SER A 690 27.18 17.48 -76.00
CA SER A 690 25.90 17.75 -75.33
C SER A 690 25.70 16.85 -74.11
N LEU A 691 26.15 15.59 -74.16
CA LEU A 691 26.06 14.64 -73.06
C LEU A 691 26.96 15.09 -71.90
N ALA A 692 28.23 15.41 -72.20
CA ALA A 692 29.18 15.92 -71.21
C ALA A 692 28.67 17.21 -70.55
N TRP A 693 28.13 18.14 -71.36
CA TRP A 693 27.56 19.39 -70.85
C TRP A 693 26.32 19.14 -69.98
N THR A 694 25.46 18.20 -70.37
CA THR A 694 24.26 17.84 -69.58
C THR A 694 24.63 17.17 -68.26
N MET A 695 25.66 16.32 -68.22
CA MET A 695 26.13 15.67 -67.00
C MET A 695 26.72 16.68 -66.00
N LEU A 696 27.50 17.66 -66.48
CA LEU A 696 28.04 18.73 -65.64
C LEU A 696 26.95 19.60 -65.01
N ASP A 697 25.91 19.95 -65.77
CA ASP A 697 24.77 20.73 -65.25
C ASP A 697 23.94 19.93 -64.23
N LEU A 698 23.78 18.62 -64.44
CA LEU A 698 23.06 17.73 -63.50
C LEU A 698 23.84 17.46 -62.21
N GLN A 699 25.17 17.59 -62.19
CA GLN A 699 25.98 17.51 -60.97
C GLN A 699 25.94 18.80 -60.14
N ASN A 700 25.63 19.93 -60.77
CA ASN A 700 25.55 21.25 -60.14
C ASN A 700 24.13 21.62 -59.64
N GLN A 701 23.13 20.74 -59.81
CA GLN A 701 21.74 20.88 -59.33
C GLN A 701 21.44 19.87 -58.24
#